data_AF-A0A679K6C5-F1
#
_entry.id   AF-A0A679K6C5-F1
#
_cell.length_a   1.000
_cell.length_b   1.000
_cell.length_c   1.000
_cell.angle_alpha   90.00
_cell.angle_beta   90.00
_cell.angle_gamma   90.00
#
_symmetry.space_group_name_H-M   'P 1'
#
loop_
_entity.id
_entity.type
_entity.pdbx_description
1 polymer ?
#
loop_
_entity_poly.entity_id
_entity_poly.type
_entity_poly.pdbx_seq_one_letter_code
_entity_poly.pdbx_strand_id
1 'polypeptide(L)'
;MTFSLKALVVLAMSATVLGEAKAFDAGFFKGSHVCDGVSTLDDWEFRPEGSAFDVFFRKTNASSFQKLELLAQETEGGLILVDRRGRPWVAVRFGQNGNSLQGRWLTGQGKPQADCEPFTLSRSESVKARIDRLFGLLGEARPSVETARAVAGEQQTLPPFDLLPDLDQQAYRQRYAEAAPTFWRRFYDAERKRLAELPVDPPAARSQVVEEMRAATSPALAPDGSLDRNGAARQAALEFLRIVADRLAASGQPLEALPGDTVCERIATFGYLDIERLEWAVGLPVEYWDRPFTEDLLRKAQSCKDGRTVVRLLSQSYPDIEKRRKAALWLREERERFLALPLTLTSFRETNGLQLGGEELRRNGVTRMAHDRFLGAPLDPRRTEMEQAAARELQEVFGGDSLKSLPLNEARSQCDRLVGTQWGNEALSRLYKTCTGMAEDYVAKSVRQVFQEQAGRIEAAPKTFAGLEANNWFLMGTGDVRGIYPPTALVTEFNGKVADARAEAVRIATGEVDKAFAAADPSSDAPASGILQCGRGTIPLHESLRPLVQACQEGSRALAARRDELRCQEALKASGGGSGLLEAALRPKAAAGNSFRVRQLVCEAARQKVTVTFPTSGMLWWSKQYVEARLPTEQGRDQVRSLRWLIEPVADAKGEWAISRLESKTGEVTLPFPEDSLLPCLARQSLCR
;
A
#
# COMPACT_ATOMS: atom_id res chain seq x y z
N MET A 1 25.60 124.56 -22.29
CA MET A 1 25.83 124.73 -20.85
C MET A 1 24.74 125.63 -20.30
N THR A 2 23.88 125.13 -19.42
CA THR A 2 23.23 125.87 -18.32
C THR A 2 22.36 124.91 -17.52
N PHE A 3 22.66 124.82 -16.22
CA PHE A 3 21.91 124.09 -15.20
C PHE A 3 20.68 124.90 -14.73
N SER A 4 19.63 124.19 -14.28
CA SER A 4 19.04 124.32 -12.93
C SER A 4 17.49 124.30 -12.87
N LEU A 5 16.97 123.16 -12.39
CA LEU A 5 16.07 122.95 -11.23
C LEU A 5 14.87 123.88 -10.94
N LYS A 6 13.68 123.24 -10.82
CA LYS A 6 12.61 123.32 -9.78
C LYS A 6 11.41 122.48 -10.28
N ALA A 7 10.70 121.60 -9.58
CA ALA A 7 10.58 121.10 -8.20
C ALA A 7 9.83 119.72 -8.29
N LEU A 8 10.19 118.62 -7.60
CA LEU A 8 9.76 118.18 -6.25
C LEU A 8 8.25 118.50 -5.97
N VAL A 9 7.30 117.56 -5.81
CA VAL A 9 7.13 116.56 -4.73
C VAL A 9 5.94 115.60 -5.02
N VAL A 10 6.21 114.29 -4.87
CA VAL A 10 5.38 113.15 -4.34
C VAL A 10 4.13 112.65 -5.10
N LEU A 11 4.20 111.39 -5.59
CA LEU A 11 3.53 110.25 -4.95
C LEU A 11 4.17 108.91 -5.37
N ALA A 12 4.75 108.21 -4.39
CA ALA A 12 4.98 106.77 -4.45
C ALA A 12 3.61 106.05 -4.39
N MET A 13 3.39 105.05 -5.25
CA MET A 13 2.59 103.83 -5.02
C MET A 13 2.29 103.20 -6.39
N SER A 14 2.98 102.09 -6.69
CA SER A 14 2.43 100.92 -7.40
C SER A 14 3.53 99.86 -7.39
N ALA A 15 3.75 99.32 -6.20
CA ALA A 15 4.40 98.05 -6.02
C ALA A 15 3.56 96.95 -6.69
N THR A 16 4.25 95.97 -7.27
CA THR A 16 3.90 94.54 -7.20
C THR A 16 2.42 94.19 -7.30
N VAL A 17 1.96 93.87 -8.51
CA VAL A 17 0.92 92.85 -8.71
C VAL A 17 1.56 91.72 -9.50
N LEU A 18 2.54 91.05 -8.88
CA LEU A 18 2.75 89.63 -9.09
C LEU A 18 1.75 88.95 -8.16
N GLY A 19 0.57 88.66 -8.70
CA GLY A 19 -0.36 87.75 -8.03
C GLY A 19 0.32 86.40 -7.88
N GLU A 20 0.25 85.84 -6.68
CA GLU A 20 0.80 84.54 -6.30
C GLU A 20 0.28 83.41 -7.20
N ALA A 21 0.95 83.17 -8.33
CA ALA A 21 0.89 81.88 -9.01
C ALA A 21 1.64 80.89 -8.12
N LYS A 22 0.94 80.26 -7.16
CA LYS A 22 1.43 79.05 -6.50
C LYS A 22 1.73 78.05 -7.62
N ALA A 23 3.01 77.78 -7.87
CA ALA A 23 3.43 76.65 -8.68
C ALA A 23 2.89 75.40 -7.98
N PHE A 24 1.79 74.85 -8.49
CA PHE A 24 1.23 73.62 -7.96
C PHE A 24 2.20 72.49 -8.33
N ASP A 25 2.69 71.74 -7.34
CA ASP A 25 3.54 70.59 -7.58
C ASP A 25 2.77 69.49 -8.31
N ALA A 26 3.49 68.67 -9.07
CA ALA A 26 2.94 67.44 -9.63
C ALA A 26 2.27 66.62 -8.51
N GLY A 27 1.11 66.04 -8.80
CA GLY A 27 0.31 65.43 -7.76
C GLY A 27 -0.78 64.52 -8.29
N PHE A 28 -1.04 63.47 -7.52
CA PHE A 28 -2.15 62.57 -7.73
C PHE A 28 -3.30 62.97 -6.83
N PHE A 29 -4.51 62.92 -7.36
CA PHE A 29 -5.74 63.20 -6.62
C PHE A 29 -6.72 62.06 -6.82
N LYS A 30 -7.39 61.66 -5.74
CA LYS A 30 -8.40 60.61 -5.78
C LYS A 30 -9.69 61.05 -5.10
N GLY A 31 -10.80 60.48 -5.53
CA GLY A 31 -12.09 60.72 -4.90
C GLY A 31 -13.21 60.05 -5.69
N SER A 32 -14.39 60.64 -5.58
CA SER A 32 -15.55 60.24 -6.36
C SER A 32 -16.44 61.44 -6.67
N HIS A 33 -17.21 61.32 -7.73
CA HIS A 33 -18.29 62.24 -8.05
C HIS A 33 -19.59 61.48 -8.31
N VAL A 34 -20.71 62.21 -8.30
CA VAL A 34 -22.04 61.69 -8.59
C VAL A 34 -22.62 62.44 -9.78
N CYS A 35 -22.98 61.70 -10.83
CA CYS A 35 -23.76 62.20 -11.96
C CYS A 35 -24.94 61.28 -12.20
N ASP A 36 -26.13 61.83 -12.48
CA ASP A 36 -27.38 61.06 -12.65
C ASP A 36 -27.67 60.11 -11.46
N GLY A 37 -27.27 60.50 -10.23
CA GLY A 37 -27.37 59.65 -9.05
C GLY A 37 -26.42 58.44 -9.02
N VAL A 38 -25.50 58.32 -9.98
CA VAL A 38 -24.51 57.24 -10.07
C VAL A 38 -23.15 57.72 -9.55
N SER A 39 -22.62 57.01 -8.56
CA SER A 39 -21.28 57.26 -8.05
C SER A 39 -20.20 56.72 -9.01
N THR A 40 -19.20 57.56 -9.27
CA THR A 40 -18.06 57.31 -10.15
C THR A 40 -16.78 57.60 -9.38
N LEU A 41 -15.82 56.68 -9.43
CA LEU A 41 -14.49 56.84 -8.84
C LEU A 41 -13.60 57.66 -9.76
N ASP A 42 -12.76 58.51 -9.18
CA ASP A 42 -11.84 59.42 -9.87
C ASP A 42 -10.39 59.19 -9.42
N ASP A 43 -9.49 59.07 -10.39
CA ASP A 43 -8.04 59.06 -10.21
C ASP A 43 -7.40 60.02 -11.22
N TRP A 44 -6.80 61.09 -10.72
CA TRP A 44 -6.33 62.21 -11.53
C TRP A 44 -4.84 62.43 -11.29
N GLU A 45 -4.09 62.70 -12.35
CA GLU A 45 -2.70 63.16 -12.29
C GLU A 45 -2.60 64.58 -12.83
N PHE A 46 -2.04 65.49 -12.03
CA PHE A 46 -1.68 66.83 -12.47
C PHE A 46 -0.20 66.88 -12.86
N ARG A 47 0.06 67.28 -14.11
CA ARG A 47 1.38 67.49 -14.69
C ARG A 47 1.63 69.00 -14.85
N PRO A 48 2.50 69.61 -14.03
CA PRO A 48 2.77 71.05 -14.09
C PRO A 48 3.38 71.47 -15.43
N GLU A 49 4.18 70.58 -16.03
CA GLU A 49 4.72 70.76 -17.37
C GLU A 49 3.59 70.73 -18.40
N GLY A 50 3.23 71.90 -18.93
CA GLY A 50 2.12 72.08 -19.86
C GLY A 50 0.74 72.21 -19.21
N SER A 51 0.68 72.33 -17.87
CA SER A 51 -0.56 72.51 -17.09
C SER A 51 -1.64 71.48 -17.46
N ALA A 52 -1.26 70.21 -17.53
CA ALA A 52 -2.11 69.13 -18.01
C ALA A 52 -2.67 68.26 -16.88
N PHE A 53 -3.84 67.68 -17.12
CA PHE A 53 -4.50 66.72 -16.25
C PHE A 53 -4.81 65.44 -17.01
N ASP A 54 -4.34 64.30 -16.50
CA ASP A 54 -4.84 62.99 -16.91
C ASP A 54 -5.93 62.57 -15.94
N VAL A 55 -7.16 62.55 -16.44
CA VAL A 55 -8.37 62.30 -15.67
C VAL A 55 -8.90 60.92 -16.00
N PHE A 56 -8.84 60.03 -15.02
CA PHE A 56 -9.44 58.70 -15.12
C PHE A 56 -10.66 58.60 -14.22
N PHE A 57 -11.75 58.10 -14.77
CA PHE A 57 -12.97 57.89 -14.00
C PHE A 57 -13.72 56.62 -14.41
N ARG A 58 -14.39 55.99 -13.45
CA ARG A 58 -15.11 54.73 -13.65
C ARG A 58 -16.30 54.64 -12.70
N LYS A 59 -17.47 54.28 -13.22
CA LYS A 59 -18.65 53.98 -12.37
C LYS A 59 -18.29 52.88 -11.36
N THR A 60 -18.75 52.97 -10.12
CA THR A 60 -18.44 51.97 -9.07
C THR A 60 -18.84 50.53 -9.43
N ASN A 61 -19.72 50.34 -10.41
CA ASN A 61 -20.15 49.05 -10.94
C ASN A 61 -19.55 48.69 -12.32
N ALA A 62 -18.70 49.53 -12.89
CA ALA A 62 -18.06 49.29 -14.19
C ALA A 62 -16.66 48.67 -14.01
N SER A 63 -16.20 47.92 -15.01
CA SER A 63 -14.90 47.25 -14.99
C SER A 63 -13.78 48.08 -15.63
N SER A 64 -14.10 48.99 -16.56
CA SER A 64 -13.12 49.80 -17.30
C SER A 64 -13.15 51.29 -16.93
N PHE A 65 -11.98 51.92 -16.93
CA PHE A 65 -11.86 53.37 -16.78
C PHE A 65 -12.07 54.08 -18.12
N GLN A 66 -12.67 55.26 -18.05
CA GLN A 66 -12.62 56.27 -19.10
C GLN A 66 -11.43 57.18 -18.83
N LYS A 67 -10.78 57.67 -19.89
CA LYS A 67 -9.62 58.57 -19.82
C LYS A 67 -9.92 59.86 -20.56
N LEU A 68 -9.61 60.99 -19.93
CA LEU A 68 -9.55 62.31 -20.55
C LEU A 68 -8.16 62.90 -20.32
N GLU A 69 -7.61 63.50 -21.36
CA GLU A 69 -6.40 64.32 -21.26
C GLU A 69 -6.82 65.78 -21.46
N LEU A 70 -6.70 66.57 -20.39
CA LEU A 70 -7.21 67.93 -20.34
C LEU A 70 -6.08 68.93 -20.07
N LEU A 71 -6.23 70.14 -20.61
CA LEU A 71 -5.32 71.26 -20.39
C LEU A 71 -6.01 72.30 -19.51
N ALA A 72 -5.31 72.85 -18.53
CA ALA A 72 -5.84 73.88 -17.65
C ALA A 72 -5.72 75.27 -18.29
N GLN A 73 -6.82 76.02 -18.24
CA GLN A 73 -6.89 77.44 -18.60
C GLN A 73 -7.29 78.26 -17.38
N GLU A 74 -6.54 79.30 -17.07
CA GLU A 74 -6.85 80.21 -15.95
C GLU A 74 -8.06 81.09 -16.25
N THR A 75 -8.90 81.28 -15.23
CA THR A 75 -10.08 82.15 -15.26
C THR A 75 -10.23 82.89 -13.93
N GLU A 76 -11.05 83.93 -13.89
CA GLU A 76 -11.33 84.70 -12.65
C GLU A 76 -11.87 83.84 -11.49
N GLY A 77 -12.46 82.67 -11.79
CA GLY A 77 -13.04 81.74 -10.81
C GLY A 77 -12.19 80.52 -10.44
N GLY A 78 -10.99 80.36 -11.01
CA GLY A 78 -10.15 79.17 -10.89
C GLY A 78 -9.65 78.66 -12.23
N LEU A 79 -9.59 77.33 -12.41
CA LEU A 79 -9.14 76.70 -13.65
C LEU A 79 -10.32 76.08 -14.41
N ILE A 80 -10.33 76.21 -15.73
CA ILE A 80 -11.19 75.41 -16.61
C ILE A 80 -10.32 74.40 -17.35
N LEU A 81 -10.66 73.12 -17.23
CA LEU A 81 -10.01 72.01 -17.91
C LEU A 81 -10.69 71.79 -19.27
N VAL A 82 -9.92 71.92 -20.36
CA VAL A 82 -10.39 71.78 -21.74
C VAL A 82 -9.71 70.61 -22.45
N ASP A 83 -10.39 69.99 -23.41
CA ASP A 83 -9.73 68.99 -24.26
C ASP A 83 -8.81 69.63 -25.31
N ARG A 84 -8.09 68.81 -26.09
CA ARG A 84 -7.21 69.27 -27.17
C ARG A 84 -7.90 70.10 -28.26
N ARG A 85 -9.24 70.09 -28.34
CA ARG A 85 -10.05 70.90 -29.27
C ARG A 85 -10.56 72.20 -28.61
N GLY A 86 -10.16 72.48 -27.37
CA GLY A 86 -10.59 73.65 -26.61
C GLY A 86 -12.01 73.53 -26.02
N ARG A 87 -12.62 72.33 -26.01
CA ARG A 87 -13.95 72.16 -25.41
C ARG A 87 -13.82 72.04 -23.89
N PRO A 88 -14.60 72.80 -23.10
CA PRO A 88 -14.57 72.73 -21.64
C PRO A 88 -15.20 71.44 -21.13
N TRP A 89 -14.59 70.85 -20.09
CA TRP A 89 -15.04 69.62 -19.44
C TRP A 89 -15.24 69.78 -17.93
N VAL A 90 -14.33 70.46 -17.23
CA VAL A 90 -14.43 70.60 -15.77
C VAL A 90 -13.95 71.98 -15.32
N ALA A 91 -14.68 72.62 -14.42
CA ALA A 91 -14.16 73.75 -13.65
C ALA A 91 -13.57 73.23 -12.33
N VAL A 92 -12.33 73.59 -12.02
CA VAL A 92 -11.63 73.13 -10.81
C VAL A 92 -10.95 74.27 -10.05
N ARG A 93 -10.87 74.12 -8.73
CA ARG A 93 -10.16 75.03 -7.83
C ARG A 93 -9.36 74.24 -6.80
N PHE A 94 -8.08 74.55 -6.65
CA PHE A 94 -7.26 73.98 -5.58
C PHE A 94 -7.68 74.52 -4.21
N GLY A 95 -7.72 73.65 -3.21
CA GLY A 95 -7.89 74.05 -1.81
C GLY A 95 -6.71 74.90 -1.30
N GLN A 96 -6.89 75.57 -0.15
CA GLN A 96 -5.94 76.56 0.39
C GLN A 96 -4.48 76.07 0.51
N ASN A 97 -4.27 74.75 0.64
CA ASN A 97 -2.95 74.10 0.77
C ASN A 97 -2.61 73.14 -0.39
N GLY A 98 -3.36 73.14 -1.50
CA GLY A 98 -3.13 72.21 -2.62
C GLY A 98 -3.43 70.73 -2.33
N ASN A 99 -3.93 70.42 -1.13
CA ASN A 99 -4.25 69.05 -0.71
C ASN A 99 -5.61 68.53 -1.19
N SER A 100 -6.38 69.38 -1.87
CA SER A 100 -7.67 69.00 -2.45
C SER A 100 -7.96 69.78 -3.72
N LEU A 101 -8.79 69.18 -4.57
CA LEU A 101 -9.36 69.78 -5.77
C LEU A 101 -10.88 69.81 -5.62
N GLN A 102 -11.47 71.00 -5.64
CA GLN A 102 -12.92 71.17 -5.74
C GLN A 102 -13.27 71.29 -7.21
N GLY A 103 -14.15 70.42 -7.71
CA GLY A 103 -14.46 70.30 -9.12
C GLY A 103 -15.95 70.34 -9.42
N ARG A 104 -16.29 70.71 -10.67
CA ARG A 104 -17.64 70.61 -11.23
C ARG A 104 -17.57 70.31 -12.72
N TRP A 105 -18.26 69.24 -13.14
CA TRP A 105 -18.38 68.88 -14.55
C TRP A 105 -19.18 69.92 -15.34
N LEU A 106 -18.77 70.16 -16.59
CA LEU A 106 -19.32 71.16 -17.49
C LEU A 106 -19.86 70.51 -18.76
N THR A 107 -20.90 71.13 -19.31
CA THR A 107 -21.35 70.89 -20.68
C THR A 107 -20.32 71.40 -21.70
N GLY A 108 -20.41 70.96 -22.95
CA GLY A 108 -19.52 71.45 -24.03
C GLY A 108 -19.62 72.96 -24.33
N GLN A 109 -20.60 73.66 -23.75
CA GLN A 109 -20.73 75.13 -23.80
C GLN A 109 -20.12 75.83 -22.56
N GLY A 110 -19.49 75.09 -21.65
CA GLY A 110 -18.85 75.62 -20.44
C GLY A 110 -19.81 75.91 -19.27
N LYS A 111 -21.09 75.54 -19.39
CA LYS A 111 -22.06 75.65 -18.28
C LYS A 111 -22.00 74.42 -17.38
N PRO A 112 -22.24 74.55 -16.06
CA PRO A 112 -22.41 73.40 -15.16
C PRO A 112 -23.35 72.32 -15.71
N GLN A 113 -22.94 71.05 -15.64
CA GLN A 113 -23.85 69.93 -15.89
C GLN A 113 -24.88 69.86 -14.76
N ALA A 114 -26.17 69.86 -15.09
CA ALA A 114 -27.25 69.95 -14.10
C ALA A 114 -27.45 68.65 -13.32
N ASP A 115 -27.08 67.53 -13.91
CA ASP A 115 -27.15 66.16 -13.41
C ASP A 115 -25.91 65.73 -12.62
N CYS A 116 -24.86 66.55 -12.58
CA CYS A 116 -23.63 66.25 -11.85
C CYS A 116 -23.45 67.15 -10.63
N GLU A 117 -23.26 66.53 -9.47
CA GLU A 117 -22.98 67.24 -8.23
C GLU A 117 -21.54 67.80 -8.24
N PRO A 118 -21.28 68.94 -7.56
CA PRO A 118 -19.92 69.38 -7.27
C PRO A 118 -19.19 68.33 -6.44
N PHE A 119 -17.91 68.10 -6.71
CA PHE A 119 -17.12 67.07 -6.06
C PHE A 119 -15.85 67.63 -5.44
N THR A 120 -15.23 66.84 -4.56
CA THR A 120 -13.91 67.14 -3.98
C THR A 120 -13.01 65.92 -4.09
N LEU A 121 -11.84 66.09 -4.69
CA LEU A 121 -10.77 65.09 -4.71
C LEU A 121 -9.72 65.46 -3.68
N SER A 122 -9.15 64.46 -3.03
CA SER A 122 -8.08 64.62 -2.05
C SER A 122 -6.75 64.20 -2.64
N ARG A 123 -5.67 64.88 -2.30
CA ARG A 123 -4.32 64.50 -2.70
C ARG A 123 -4.00 63.09 -2.21
N SER A 124 -3.41 62.26 -3.06
CA SER A 124 -3.05 60.88 -2.77
C SER A 124 -1.58 60.61 -3.05
N GLU A 125 -1.10 59.47 -2.53
CA GLU A 125 0.15 58.87 -3.00
C GLU A 125 0.09 58.54 -4.49
N SER A 126 1.24 58.30 -5.09
CA SER A 126 1.34 57.88 -6.49
C SER A 126 0.62 56.56 -6.73
N VAL A 127 0.14 56.38 -7.97
CA VAL A 127 -0.49 55.12 -8.40
C VAL A 127 0.43 53.93 -8.16
N LYS A 128 1.74 54.09 -8.42
CA LYS A 128 2.76 53.08 -8.13
C LYS A 128 2.79 52.70 -6.64
N ALA A 129 2.87 53.69 -5.74
CA ALA A 129 2.92 53.43 -4.30
C ALA A 129 1.65 52.72 -3.77
N ARG A 130 0.48 53.09 -4.28
CA ARG A 130 -0.79 52.43 -3.94
C ARG A 130 -0.82 50.97 -4.42
N ILE A 131 -0.39 50.71 -5.65
CA ILE A 131 -0.35 49.33 -6.17
C ILE A 131 0.73 48.50 -5.46
N ASP A 132 1.89 49.07 -5.14
CA ASP A 132 2.93 48.38 -4.37
C ASP A 132 2.48 48.04 -2.95
N ARG A 133 1.71 48.92 -2.30
CA ARG A 133 1.05 48.63 -1.01
C ARG A 133 0.10 47.45 -1.13
N LEU A 134 -0.73 47.42 -2.17
CA LEU A 134 -1.62 46.30 -2.44
C LEU A 134 -0.82 45.01 -2.67
N PHE A 135 0.30 45.05 -3.40
CA PHE A 135 1.19 43.90 -3.54
C PHE A 135 1.80 43.44 -2.22
N GLY A 136 2.08 44.35 -1.29
CA GLY A 136 2.46 44.01 0.08
C GLY A 136 1.40 43.17 0.79
N LEU A 137 0.13 43.62 0.74
CA LEU A 137 -1.00 42.88 1.32
C LEU A 137 -1.24 41.53 0.62
N LEU A 138 -1.18 41.50 -0.72
CA LEU A 138 -1.32 40.28 -1.52
C LEU A 138 -0.18 39.29 -1.29
N GLY A 139 0.96 39.75 -0.76
CA GLY A 139 2.11 38.94 -0.39
C GLY A 139 1.99 38.24 0.97
N GLU A 140 0.96 38.53 1.76
CA GLU A 140 0.79 37.96 3.10
C GLU A 140 0.72 36.43 3.04
N ALA A 141 1.54 35.77 3.85
CA ALA A 141 1.69 34.32 3.84
C ALA A 141 0.53 33.63 4.54
N ARG A 142 -0.02 34.25 5.59
CA ARG A 142 -1.14 33.74 6.39
C ARG A 142 -2.23 34.80 6.50
N PRO A 143 -3.00 35.05 5.44
CA PRO A 143 -4.01 36.10 5.43
C PRO A 143 -5.09 35.88 6.50
N SER A 144 -5.39 36.93 7.25
CA SER A 144 -6.54 37.00 8.17
C SER A 144 -7.76 37.65 7.50
N VAL A 145 -8.91 37.62 8.19
CA VAL A 145 -10.10 38.36 7.76
C VAL A 145 -9.82 39.86 7.63
N GLU A 146 -9.04 40.46 8.54
CA GLU A 146 -8.65 41.87 8.45
C GLU A 146 -7.79 42.14 7.23
N THR A 147 -6.84 41.24 6.94
CA THR A 147 -5.98 41.34 5.76
C THR A 147 -6.80 41.26 4.48
N ALA A 148 -7.71 40.28 4.39
CA ALA A 148 -8.59 40.11 3.26
C ALA A 148 -9.53 41.32 3.07
N ARG A 149 -10.02 41.92 4.17
CA ARG A 149 -10.82 43.15 4.12
C ARG A 149 -10.02 44.33 3.58
N ALA A 150 -8.78 44.48 4.01
CA ALA A 150 -7.88 45.51 3.49
C ALA A 150 -7.60 45.30 1.99
N VAL A 151 -7.30 44.06 1.57
CA VAL A 151 -7.10 43.72 0.15
C VAL A 151 -8.34 44.05 -0.68
N ALA A 152 -9.53 43.64 -0.23
CA ALA A 152 -10.79 43.93 -0.92
C ALA A 152 -11.02 45.44 -1.06
N GLY A 153 -10.80 46.23 0.01
CA GLY A 153 -10.93 47.68 -0.03
C GLY A 153 -9.97 48.36 -1.03
N GLU A 154 -8.72 47.91 -1.06
CA GLU A 154 -7.72 48.40 -2.02
C GLU A 154 -8.04 47.95 -3.46
N GLN A 155 -8.59 46.75 -3.66
CA GLN A 155 -9.01 46.28 -4.99
C GLN A 155 -10.23 47.04 -5.54
N GLN A 156 -11.20 47.39 -4.69
CA GLN A 156 -12.37 48.17 -5.08
C GLN A 156 -12.01 49.60 -5.52
N THR A 157 -10.91 50.13 -4.97
CA THR A 157 -10.37 51.46 -5.29
C THR A 157 -9.05 51.39 -6.05
N LEU A 158 -8.80 50.27 -6.75
CA LEU A 158 -7.60 50.03 -7.50
C LEU A 158 -7.48 51.08 -8.63
N PRO A 159 -6.42 51.91 -8.63
CA PRO A 159 -6.22 52.89 -9.70
C PRO A 159 -5.94 52.18 -11.03
N PRO A 160 -6.23 52.83 -12.18
CA PRO A 160 -5.92 52.25 -13.48
C PRO A 160 -4.41 52.08 -13.65
N PHE A 161 -3.99 50.91 -14.13
CA PHE A 161 -2.59 50.66 -14.47
C PHE A 161 -2.06 51.62 -15.55
N ASP A 162 -2.93 52.23 -16.34
CA ASP A 162 -2.58 53.23 -17.37
C ASP A 162 -2.06 54.57 -16.80
N LEU A 163 -2.20 54.79 -15.48
CA LEU A 163 -1.56 55.90 -14.76
C LEU A 163 -0.14 55.55 -14.27
N LEU A 164 0.37 54.35 -14.56
CA LEU A 164 1.77 54.00 -14.32
C LEU A 164 2.64 54.44 -15.52
N PRO A 165 3.96 54.65 -15.30
CA PRO A 165 4.91 54.79 -16.40
C PRO A 165 4.77 53.64 -17.40
N ASP A 166 4.82 53.94 -18.71
CA ASP A 166 4.52 52.98 -19.79
C ASP A 166 5.27 51.64 -19.66
N LEU A 167 6.54 51.68 -19.23
CA LEU A 167 7.37 50.48 -19.04
C LEU A 167 6.95 49.62 -17.84
N ASP A 168 6.26 50.19 -16.86
CA ASP A 168 5.78 49.49 -15.65
C ASP A 168 4.41 48.84 -15.87
N GLN A 169 3.59 49.36 -16.79
CA GLN A 169 2.17 49.00 -16.93
C GLN A 169 1.97 47.48 -17.11
N GLN A 170 2.68 46.87 -18.06
CA GLN A 170 2.52 45.45 -18.37
C GLN A 170 2.99 44.55 -17.22
N ALA A 171 4.14 44.86 -16.63
CA ALA A 171 4.71 44.08 -15.53
C ALA A 171 3.79 44.11 -14.28
N TYR A 172 3.24 45.28 -13.97
CA TYR A 172 2.31 45.44 -12.85
C TYR A 172 0.97 44.73 -13.11
N ARG A 173 0.43 44.79 -14.34
CA ARG A 173 -0.78 44.04 -14.73
C ARG A 173 -0.58 42.53 -14.57
N GLN A 174 0.55 42.00 -15.05
CA GLN A 174 0.88 40.57 -14.92
C GLN A 174 1.03 40.17 -13.45
N ARG A 175 1.80 40.93 -12.67
CA ARG A 175 1.99 40.67 -11.24
C ARG A 175 0.66 40.67 -10.48
N TYR A 176 -0.26 41.58 -10.79
CA TYR A 176 -1.59 41.61 -10.18
C TYR A 176 -2.46 40.42 -10.59
N ALA A 177 -2.48 40.08 -11.88
CA ALA A 177 -3.22 38.95 -12.40
C ALA A 177 -2.79 37.61 -11.75
N GLU A 178 -1.54 37.50 -11.30
CA GLU A 178 -1.03 36.35 -10.56
C GLU A 178 -1.27 36.45 -9.04
N ALA A 179 -0.92 37.60 -8.45
CA ALA A 179 -0.92 37.78 -7.00
C ALA A 179 -2.33 37.78 -6.41
N ALA A 180 -3.30 38.43 -7.05
CA ALA A 180 -4.66 38.56 -6.53
C ALA A 180 -5.39 37.20 -6.43
N PRO A 181 -5.50 36.37 -7.50
CA PRO A 181 -6.12 35.05 -7.37
C PRO A 181 -5.38 34.13 -6.39
N THR A 182 -4.04 34.22 -6.35
CA THR A 182 -3.24 33.41 -5.43
C THR A 182 -3.50 33.79 -3.97
N PHE A 183 -3.58 35.08 -3.65
CA PHE A 183 -3.96 35.56 -2.33
C PHE A 183 -5.33 35.05 -1.91
N TRP A 184 -6.36 35.25 -2.74
CA TRP A 184 -7.72 34.85 -2.39
C TRP A 184 -7.87 33.36 -2.17
N ARG A 185 -7.19 32.52 -2.99
CA ARG A 185 -7.12 31.08 -2.74
C ARG A 185 -6.47 30.76 -1.39
N ARG A 186 -5.32 31.39 -1.07
CA ARG A 186 -4.65 31.18 0.23
C ARG A 186 -5.55 31.60 1.40
N PHE A 187 -6.27 32.71 1.27
CA PHE A 187 -7.23 33.16 2.27
C PHE A 187 -8.36 32.16 2.45
N TYR A 188 -9.00 31.71 1.37
CA TYR A 188 -10.11 30.76 1.48
C TYR A 188 -9.67 29.43 2.09
N ASP A 189 -8.52 28.89 1.69
CA ASP A 189 -7.97 27.66 2.26
C ASP A 189 -7.63 27.81 3.76
N ALA A 190 -7.02 28.94 4.15
CA ALA A 190 -6.66 29.23 5.54
C ALA A 190 -7.90 29.43 6.42
N GLU A 191 -8.90 30.17 5.94
CA GLU A 191 -10.13 30.44 6.68
C GLU A 191 -10.99 29.18 6.82
N ARG A 192 -11.09 28.38 5.76
CA ARG A 192 -11.73 27.05 5.80
C ARG A 192 -11.15 26.20 6.94
N LYS A 193 -9.82 26.14 7.02
CA LYS A 193 -9.11 25.39 8.06
C LYS A 193 -9.40 25.97 9.45
N ARG A 194 -9.33 27.29 9.61
CA ARG A 194 -9.60 27.97 10.89
C ARG A 194 -11.01 27.67 11.39
N LEU A 195 -12.03 27.88 10.56
CA LEU A 195 -13.43 27.62 10.90
C LEU A 195 -13.72 26.13 11.17
N ALA A 196 -12.95 25.20 10.58
CA ALA A 196 -13.07 23.77 10.86
C ALA A 196 -12.43 23.36 12.19
N GLU A 197 -11.42 24.10 12.66
CA GLU A 197 -10.62 23.75 13.85
C GLU A 197 -11.02 24.52 15.12
N LEU A 198 -11.62 25.71 15.00
CA LEU A 198 -12.03 26.54 16.15
C LEU A 198 -12.94 25.78 17.12
N PRO A 199 -12.73 25.82 18.45
CA PRO A 199 -13.58 25.09 19.39
C PRO A 199 -15.05 25.53 19.29
N VAL A 200 -15.98 24.56 19.43
CA VAL A 200 -17.43 24.81 19.57
C VAL A 200 -17.92 24.58 20.99
N ASP A 201 -17.02 24.27 21.92
CA ASP A 201 -17.32 24.12 23.35
C ASP A 201 -16.24 24.88 24.14
N PRO A 202 -16.58 25.64 25.19
CA PRO A 202 -17.91 25.91 25.81
C PRO A 202 -18.74 27.00 25.05
N PRO A 203 -19.94 27.44 25.52
CA PRO A 203 -20.82 28.37 24.77
C PRO A 203 -20.18 29.68 24.27
N ALA A 204 -19.18 30.22 24.97
CA ALA A 204 -18.43 31.39 24.51
C ALA A 204 -17.68 31.11 23.19
N ALA A 205 -17.11 29.92 23.05
CA ALA A 205 -16.43 29.48 21.82
C ALA A 205 -17.42 29.30 20.65
N ARG A 206 -18.67 28.89 20.94
CA ARG A 206 -19.75 28.84 19.93
C ARG A 206 -20.07 30.22 19.36
N SER A 207 -20.20 31.21 20.23
CA SER A 207 -20.49 32.58 19.81
C SER A 207 -19.33 33.14 18.97
N GLN A 208 -18.10 32.86 19.39
CA GLN A 208 -16.90 33.25 18.64
C GLN A 208 -16.85 32.63 17.24
N VAL A 209 -17.07 31.31 17.08
CA VAL A 209 -17.02 30.69 15.74
C VAL A 209 -18.11 31.24 14.81
N VAL A 210 -19.28 31.59 15.34
CA VAL A 210 -20.35 32.24 14.57
C VAL A 210 -19.94 33.66 14.17
N GLU A 211 -19.35 34.43 15.08
CA GLU A 211 -18.85 35.79 14.78
C GLU A 211 -17.73 35.76 13.74
N GLU A 212 -16.76 34.85 13.86
CA GLU A 212 -15.68 34.69 12.89
C GLU A 212 -16.21 34.28 11.51
N MET A 213 -17.16 33.34 11.45
CA MET A 213 -17.81 32.98 10.18
C MET A 213 -18.59 34.14 9.57
N ARG A 214 -19.33 34.91 10.37
CA ARG A 214 -20.05 36.10 9.89
C ARG A 214 -19.09 37.17 9.38
N ALA A 215 -17.96 37.35 10.05
CA ALA A 215 -16.91 38.25 9.61
C ALA A 215 -16.33 37.80 8.26
N ALA A 216 -16.05 36.49 8.10
CA ALA A 216 -15.50 35.86 6.91
C ALA A 216 -16.47 35.79 5.71
N THR A 217 -17.77 35.89 5.95
CA THR A 217 -18.83 35.86 4.92
C THR A 217 -19.40 37.23 4.57
N SER A 218 -18.80 38.31 5.12
CA SER A 218 -19.20 39.69 4.87
C SER A 218 -19.01 40.08 3.39
N PRO A 219 -19.93 40.85 2.78
CA PRO A 219 -19.75 41.40 1.43
C PRO A 219 -18.49 42.26 1.29
N ALA A 220 -18.00 42.83 2.39
CA ALA A 220 -16.77 43.62 2.42
C ALA A 220 -15.51 42.80 2.09
N LEU A 221 -15.59 41.46 2.10
CA LEU A 221 -14.51 40.54 1.73
C LEU A 221 -14.57 40.08 0.27
N ALA A 222 -15.54 40.56 -0.50
CA ALA A 222 -15.57 40.30 -1.93
C ALA A 222 -14.57 41.24 -2.65
N PRO A 223 -13.72 40.72 -3.56
CA PRO A 223 -12.72 41.52 -4.31
C PRO A 223 -13.30 42.73 -5.05
N ASP A 224 -14.55 42.60 -5.51
CA ASP A 224 -15.32 43.60 -6.23
C ASP A 224 -16.45 44.21 -5.38
N GLY A 225 -16.41 43.99 -4.06
CA GLY A 225 -17.42 44.46 -3.11
C GLY A 225 -18.79 43.78 -3.24
N SER A 226 -18.90 42.70 -4.01
CA SER A 226 -20.16 41.98 -4.19
C SER A 226 -19.99 40.47 -4.33
N LEU A 227 -20.56 39.72 -3.38
CA LEU A 227 -20.70 38.26 -3.50
C LEU A 227 -21.63 37.85 -4.65
N ASP A 228 -22.50 38.74 -5.13
CA ASP A 228 -23.34 38.45 -6.30
C ASP A 228 -22.50 38.35 -7.58
N ARG A 229 -21.57 39.30 -7.74
CA ARG A 229 -20.71 39.44 -8.92
C ARG A 229 -19.49 38.52 -8.88
N ASN A 230 -19.01 38.15 -7.69
CA ASN A 230 -17.86 37.25 -7.54
C ASN A 230 -18.28 35.83 -7.13
N GLY A 231 -18.34 34.92 -8.11
CA GLY A 231 -18.73 33.53 -7.88
C GLY A 231 -17.79 32.74 -6.95
N ALA A 232 -16.49 32.99 -7.01
CA ALA A 232 -15.52 32.31 -6.15
C ALA A 232 -15.67 32.73 -4.67
N ALA A 233 -15.80 34.04 -4.42
CA ALA A 233 -16.04 34.56 -3.08
C ALA A 233 -17.38 34.06 -2.52
N ARG A 234 -18.43 34.00 -3.34
CA ARG A 234 -19.73 33.43 -2.94
C ARG A 234 -19.63 31.96 -2.56
N GLN A 235 -18.95 31.16 -3.37
CA GLN A 235 -18.83 29.73 -3.12
C GLN A 235 -18.00 29.45 -1.86
N ALA A 236 -16.91 30.21 -1.62
CA ALA A 236 -16.17 30.16 -0.37
C ALA A 236 -17.02 30.58 0.84
N ALA A 237 -17.81 31.65 0.73
CA ALA A 237 -18.69 32.09 1.81
C ALA A 237 -19.76 31.04 2.17
N LEU A 238 -20.34 30.37 1.17
CA LEU A 238 -21.28 29.26 1.38
C LEU A 238 -20.57 28.06 2.04
N GLU A 239 -19.34 27.76 1.67
CA GLU A 239 -18.55 26.70 2.30
C GLU A 239 -18.29 27.01 3.78
N PHE A 240 -17.90 28.24 4.12
CA PHE A 240 -17.71 28.68 5.51
C PHE A 240 -18.99 28.55 6.34
N LEU A 241 -20.12 29.00 5.78
CA LEU A 241 -21.42 28.88 6.41
C LEU A 241 -21.77 27.40 6.70
N ARG A 242 -21.53 26.52 5.72
CA ARG A 242 -21.80 25.08 5.81
C ARG A 242 -20.93 24.40 6.86
N ILE A 243 -19.62 24.70 6.90
CA ILE A 243 -18.69 24.16 7.91
C ILE A 243 -19.19 24.48 9.31
N VAL A 244 -19.51 25.76 9.59
CA VAL A 244 -19.95 26.15 10.93
C VAL A 244 -21.32 25.57 11.27
N ALA A 245 -22.27 25.56 10.33
CA ALA A 245 -23.58 24.94 10.53
C ALA A 245 -23.47 23.44 10.86
N ASP A 246 -22.62 22.70 10.15
CA ASP A 246 -22.40 21.26 10.36
C ASP A 246 -21.81 20.96 11.73
N ARG A 247 -20.81 21.75 12.15
CA ARG A 247 -20.13 21.60 13.45
C ARG A 247 -21.06 21.92 14.61
N LEU A 248 -21.80 23.03 14.53
CA LEU A 248 -22.77 23.44 15.55
C LEU A 248 -23.91 22.43 15.69
N ALA A 249 -24.39 21.88 14.57
CA ALA A 249 -25.38 20.81 14.61
C ALA A 249 -24.84 19.52 15.26
N ALA A 250 -23.58 19.16 15.02
CA ALA A 250 -22.94 18.00 15.65
C ALA A 250 -22.74 18.20 17.17
N SER A 251 -22.55 19.43 17.64
CA SER A 251 -22.51 19.74 19.09
C SER A 251 -23.90 19.85 19.75
N GLY A 252 -24.98 19.51 19.03
CA GLY A 252 -26.35 19.54 19.54
C GLY A 252 -26.96 20.94 19.66
N GLN A 253 -26.32 21.97 19.10
CA GLN A 253 -26.82 23.35 19.10
C GLN A 253 -26.73 23.93 17.69
N PRO A 254 -27.72 23.69 16.81
CA PRO A 254 -27.67 24.12 15.42
C PRO A 254 -27.49 25.63 15.24
N LEU A 255 -26.88 26.02 14.12
CA LEU A 255 -26.78 27.42 13.73
C LEU A 255 -28.17 28.04 13.56
N GLU A 256 -28.38 29.21 14.15
CA GLU A 256 -29.59 30.01 13.95
C GLU A 256 -29.51 30.83 12.66
N ALA A 257 -30.64 30.89 11.94
CA ALA A 257 -30.78 31.78 10.79
C ALA A 257 -30.64 33.25 11.22
N LEU A 258 -30.24 34.11 10.27
CA LEU A 258 -30.21 35.55 10.48
C LEU A 258 -31.61 36.11 10.80
N PRO A 259 -31.68 37.23 11.55
CA PRO A 259 -32.94 37.89 11.86
C PRO A 259 -33.80 38.12 10.62
N GLY A 260 -35.08 37.74 10.70
CA GLY A 260 -35.99 37.75 9.55
C GLY A 260 -36.53 39.13 9.16
N ASP A 261 -36.46 40.11 10.07
CA ASP A 261 -36.82 41.51 9.83
C ASP A 261 -35.95 42.19 8.76
N THR A 262 -34.69 41.76 8.67
CA THR A 262 -33.67 42.29 7.76
C THR A 262 -33.52 41.45 6.48
N VAL A 263 -34.41 40.46 6.26
CA VAL A 263 -34.35 39.56 5.10
C VAL A 263 -34.56 40.30 3.77
N CYS A 264 -35.47 41.29 3.73
CA CYS A 264 -35.75 42.04 2.51
C CYS A 264 -34.56 42.89 2.06
N GLU A 265 -33.84 43.50 3.01
CA GLU A 265 -32.64 44.28 2.73
C GLU A 265 -31.54 43.40 2.14
N ARG A 266 -31.33 42.20 2.71
CA ARG A 266 -30.34 41.25 2.21
C ARG A 266 -30.70 40.68 0.84
N ILE A 267 -31.97 40.35 0.61
CA ILE A 267 -32.45 39.90 -0.70
C ILE A 267 -32.24 40.98 -1.77
N ALA A 268 -32.48 42.25 -1.44
CA ALA A 268 -32.29 43.37 -2.36
C ALA A 268 -30.82 43.61 -2.78
N THR A 269 -29.84 42.99 -2.11
CA THR A 269 -28.43 43.09 -2.50
C THR A 269 -28.07 42.26 -3.74
N PHE A 270 -28.96 41.37 -4.19
CA PHE A 270 -28.72 40.47 -5.31
C PHE A 270 -29.42 40.93 -6.58
N GLY A 271 -28.72 40.89 -7.72
CA GLY A 271 -29.30 41.22 -9.03
C GLY A 271 -30.29 40.18 -9.56
N TYR A 272 -30.22 38.94 -9.07
CA TYR A 272 -31.20 37.88 -9.30
C TYR A 272 -31.20 36.90 -8.10
N LEU A 273 -32.23 36.07 -7.99
CA LEU A 273 -32.40 35.17 -6.86
C LEU A 273 -32.40 33.70 -7.31
N ASP A 274 -31.58 32.91 -6.63
CA ASP A 274 -31.54 31.44 -6.65
C ASP A 274 -31.40 30.91 -5.21
N ILE A 275 -31.40 29.58 -5.06
CA ILE A 275 -31.36 28.95 -3.73
C ILE A 275 -30.07 29.27 -2.99
N GLU A 276 -28.92 29.34 -3.66
CA GLU A 276 -27.64 29.66 -3.03
C GLU A 276 -27.63 31.09 -2.45
N ARG A 277 -28.18 32.07 -3.17
CA ARG A 277 -28.32 33.44 -2.65
C ARG A 277 -29.31 33.53 -1.51
N LEU A 278 -30.36 32.71 -1.53
CA LEU A 278 -31.28 32.61 -0.40
C LEU A 278 -30.62 31.96 0.81
N GLU A 279 -29.79 30.92 0.66
CA GLU A 279 -28.98 30.36 1.76
C GLU A 279 -28.16 31.46 2.45
N TRP A 280 -27.54 32.34 1.66
CA TRP A 280 -26.76 33.45 2.20
C TRP A 280 -27.62 34.56 2.81
N ALA A 281 -28.71 34.98 2.13
CA ALA A 281 -29.64 35.98 2.66
C ALA A 281 -30.30 35.52 3.97
N VAL A 282 -30.46 34.22 4.14
CA VAL A 282 -30.99 33.60 5.35
C VAL A 282 -29.89 33.33 6.37
N GLY A 283 -28.64 33.14 5.93
CA GLY A 283 -27.52 32.72 6.76
C GLY A 283 -27.68 31.30 7.32
N LEU A 284 -28.34 30.42 6.56
CA LEU A 284 -28.53 29.02 6.95
C LEU A 284 -28.57 28.14 5.68
N PRO A 285 -27.80 27.02 5.61
CA PRO A 285 -27.85 26.10 4.48
C PRO A 285 -29.21 25.39 4.37
N VAL A 286 -29.65 25.06 3.15
CA VAL A 286 -30.96 24.42 2.91
C VAL A 286 -31.14 23.07 3.60
N GLU A 287 -30.06 22.35 3.91
CA GLU A 287 -30.15 21.08 4.63
C GLU A 287 -30.69 21.23 6.07
N TYR A 288 -30.79 22.46 6.57
CA TYR A 288 -31.34 22.81 7.89
C TYR A 288 -32.74 23.44 7.81
N TRP A 289 -33.29 23.65 6.62
CA TRP A 289 -34.58 24.30 6.44
C TRP A 289 -35.71 23.30 6.59
N ASP A 290 -36.44 23.36 7.70
CA ASP A 290 -37.66 22.59 7.85
C ASP A 290 -38.89 23.30 7.27
N ARG A 291 -40.04 22.62 7.28
CA ARG A 291 -41.28 23.17 6.74
C ARG A 291 -41.71 24.43 7.50
N PRO A 292 -41.81 24.45 8.84
CA PRO A 292 -42.19 25.65 9.59
C PRO A 292 -41.28 26.85 9.27
N PHE A 293 -39.97 26.63 9.22
CA PHE A 293 -38.99 27.65 8.87
C PHE A 293 -39.22 28.20 7.46
N THR A 294 -39.40 27.33 6.48
CA THR A 294 -39.58 27.73 5.09
C THR A 294 -40.90 28.47 4.87
N GLU A 295 -41.98 28.06 5.55
CA GLU A 295 -43.26 28.78 5.53
C GLU A 295 -43.15 30.17 6.19
N ASP A 296 -42.37 30.31 7.26
CA ASP A 296 -42.10 31.61 7.87
C ASP A 296 -41.28 32.52 6.95
N LEU A 297 -40.25 31.99 6.30
CA LEU A 297 -39.47 32.70 5.29
C LEU A 297 -40.35 33.17 4.12
N LEU A 298 -41.27 32.33 3.65
CA LEU A 298 -42.25 32.69 2.62
C LEU A 298 -43.12 33.89 3.05
N ARG A 299 -43.67 33.85 4.28
CA ARG A 299 -44.49 34.96 4.81
C ARG A 299 -43.70 36.26 4.90
N LYS A 300 -42.45 36.20 5.40
CA LYS A 300 -41.58 37.38 5.51
C LYS A 300 -41.15 37.91 4.15
N ALA A 301 -40.87 37.02 3.18
CA ALA A 301 -40.46 37.41 1.85
C ALA A 301 -41.58 38.10 1.06
N GLN A 302 -42.86 37.82 1.34
CA GLN A 302 -44.00 38.42 0.63
C GLN A 302 -44.06 39.95 0.72
N SER A 303 -43.54 40.54 1.81
CA SER A 303 -43.48 42.00 1.97
C SER A 303 -42.29 42.64 1.26
N CYS A 304 -41.33 41.86 0.78
CA CYS A 304 -40.17 42.38 0.05
C CYS A 304 -40.55 42.83 -1.36
N LYS A 305 -39.80 43.80 -1.91
CA LYS A 305 -39.96 44.26 -3.30
C LYS A 305 -39.94 43.11 -4.32
N ASP A 306 -39.03 42.15 -4.13
CA ASP A 306 -38.89 40.95 -4.96
C ASP A 306 -39.63 39.71 -4.42
N GLY A 307 -40.59 39.92 -3.51
CA GLY A 307 -41.25 38.84 -2.77
C GLY A 307 -41.94 37.81 -3.65
N ARG A 308 -42.56 38.22 -4.77
CA ARG A 308 -43.19 37.28 -5.73
C ARG A 308 -42.17 36.31 -6.34
N THR A 309 -40.96 36.80 -6.64
CA THR A 309 -39.87 35.98 -7.19
C THR A 309 -39.40 34.96 -6.16
N VAL A 310 -39.19 35.40 -4.91
CA VAL A 310 -38.79 34.53 -3.80
C VAL A 310 -39.85 33.45 -3.54
N VAL A 311 -41.12 33.83 -3.45
CA VAL A 311 -42.23 32.89 -3.23
C VAL A 311 -42.27 31.84 -4.32
N ARG A 312 -42.23 32.25 -5.59
CA ARG A 312 -42.23 31.31 -6.72
C ARG A 312 -41.04 30.36 -6.66
N LEU A 313 -39.83 30.88 -6.44
CA LEU A 313 -38.59 30.09 -6.36
C LEU A 313 -38.66 29.05 -5.23
N LEU A 314 -39.05 29.46 -4.03
CA LEU A 314 -39.18 28.59 -2.88
C LEU A 314 -40.28 27.55 -3.08
N SER A 315 -41.47 27.93 -3.56
CA SER A 315 -42.55 26.98 -3.82
C SER A 315 -42.16 25.91 -4.85
N GLN A 316 -41.38 26.27 -5.88
CA GLN A 316 -40.90 25.32 -6.90
C GLN A 316 -39.77 24.43 -6.39
N SER A 317 -38.86 24.98 -5.58
CA SER A 317 -37.65 24.27 -5.13
C SER A 317 -37.84 23.51 -3.82
N TYR A 318 -38.91 23.77 -3.08
CA TYR A 318 -39.15 23.18 -1.77
C TYR A 318 -39.11 21.63 -1.75
N PRO A 319 -39.68 20.90 -2.72
CA PRO A 319 -39.56 19.44 -2.75
C PRO A 319 -38.10 18.96 -2.77
N ASP A 320 -37.22 19.64 -3.51
CA ASP A 320 -35.80 19.32 -3.56
C ASP A 320 -35.07 19.73 -2.28
N ILE A 321 -35.42 20.87 -1.69
CA ILE A 321 -34.91 21.30 -0.36
C ILE A 321 -35.27 20.26 0.70
N GLU A 322 -36.52 19.81 0.73
CA GLU A 322 -37.00 18.79 1.67
C GLU A 322 -36.26 17.46 1.47
N LYS A 323 -36.05 17.04 0.21
CA LYS A 323 -35.26 15.84 -0.11
C LYS A 323 -33.82 15.95 0.39
N ARG A 324 -33.15 17.09 0.16
CA ARG A 324 -31.78 17.33 0.64
C ARG A 324 -31.70 17.31 2.17
N ARG A 325 -32.64 17.96 2.86
CA ARG A 325 -32.75 17.92 4.32
C ARG A 325 -32.93 16.50 4.85
N LYS A 326 -33.86 15.73 4.27
CA LYS A 326 -34.10 14.32 4.66
C LYS A 326 -32.84 13.47 4.48
N ALA A 327 -32.16 13.59 3.34
CA ALA A 327 -30.89 12.89 3.10
C ALA A 327 -29.80 13.31 4.10
N ALA A 328 -29.67 14.60 4.40
CA ALA A 328 -28.68 15.10 5.37
C ALA A 328 -28.99 14.69 6.82
N LEU A 329 -30.27 14.59 7.20
CA LEU A 329 -30.67 14.05 8.51
C LEU A 329 -30.31 12.57 8.61
N TRP A 330 -30.71 11.78 7.61
CA TRP A 330 -30.39 10.35 7.56
C TRP A 330 -28.89 10.08 7.58
N LEU A 331 -28.08 10.82 6.81
CA LEU A 331 -26.61 10.67 6.84
C LEU A 331 -26.01 11.01 8.21
N ARG A 332 -26.56 11.99 8.93
CA ARG A 332 -26.11 12.33 10.29
C ARG A 332 -26.48 11.22 11.27
N GLU A 333 -27.68 10.65 11.18
CA GLU A 333 -28.08 9.49 11.98
C GLU A 333 -27.17 8.28 11.73
N GLU A 334 -26.86 7.98 10.46
CA GLU A 334 -25.91 6.92 10.09
C GLU A 334 -24.49 7.20 10.59
N ARG A 335 -24.05 8.45 10.54
CA ARG A 335 -22.76 8.85 11.13
C ARG A 335 -22.73 8.56 12.63
N GLU A 336 -23.74 8.99 13.39
CA GLU A 336 -23.79 8.71 14.83
C GLU A 336 -23.85 7.21 15.13
N ARG A 337 -24.61 6.44 14.33
CA ARG A 337 -24.63 4.97 14.42
C ARG A 337 -23.23 4.38 14.23
N PHE A 338 -22.48 4.84 13.23
CA PHE A 338 -21.13 4.37 12.97
C PHE A 338 -20.12 4.82 14.05
N LEU A 339 -20.25 6.03 14.58
CA LEU A 339 -19.42 6.53 15.69
C LEU A 339 -19.63 5.71 16.97
N ALA A 340 -20.86 5.24 17.21
CA ALA A 340 -21.20 4.44 18.39
C ALA A 340 -20.72 2.98 18.32
N LEU A 341 -20.27 2.49 17.15
CA LEU A 341 -19.79 1.11 17.03
C LEU A 341 -18.49 0.89 17.81
N PRO A 342 -18.29 -0.30 18.41
CA PRO A 342 -17.07 -0.62 19.11
C PRO A 342 -15.89 -0.73 18.13
N LEU A 343 -14.71 -0.28 18.56
CA LEU A 343 -13.48 -0.31 17.78
C LEU A 343 -12.94 -1.74 17.66
N THR A 344 -13.51 -2.53 16.75
CA THR A 344 -13.12 -3.94 16.53
C THR A 344 -13.03 -4.31 15.05
N LEU A 345 -12.28 -5.38 14.73
CA LEU A 345 -12.23 -5.92 13.37
C LEU A 345 -13.62 -6.36 12.88
N THR A 346 -14.42 -6.97 13.77
CA THR A 346 -15.78 -7.42 13.46
C THR A 346 -16.67 -6.26 13.01
N SER A 347 -16.73 -5.17 13.78
CA SER A 347 -17.48 -3.97 13.41
C SER A 347 -17.01 -3.40 12.07
N PHE A 348 -15.69 -3.38 11.85
CA PHE A 348 -15.11 -2.82 10.63
C PHE A 348 -15.48 -3.64 9.40
N ARG A 349 -15.42 -4.97 9.50
CA ARG A 349 -15.81 -5.89 8.44
C ARG A 349 -17.31 -5.81 8.14
N GLU A 350 -18.16 -5.88 9.16
CA GLU A 350 -19.62 -5.93 8.99
C GLU A 350 -20.20 -4.64 8.39
N THR A 351 -19.52 -3.51 8.59
CA THR A 351 -19.88 -2.21 8.02
C THR A 351 -19.14 -1.86 6.74
N ASN A 352 -18.39 -2.82 6.16
CA ASN A 352 -17.52 -2.59 5.01
C ASN A 352 -16.64 -1.34 5.16
N GLY A 353 -16.01 -1.18 6.32
CA GLY A 353 -15.14 -0.06 6.66
C GLY A 353 -15.88 1.25 6.98
N LEU A 354 -17.02 1.17 7.69
CA LEU A 354 -17.89 2.31 7.98
C LEU A 354 -18.38 3.02 6.70
N GLN A 355 -18.88 2.23 5.75
CA GLN A 355 -19.40 2.71 4.48
C GLN A 355 -20.85 2.29 4.28
N LEU A 356 -21.60 3.14 3.58
CA LEU A 356 -22.96 2.83 3.15
C LEU A 356 -22.93 2.19 1.76
N GLY A 357 -23.83 1.24 1.52
CA GLY A 357 -23.95 0.60 0.22
C GLY A 357 -24.53 1.53 -0.85
N GLY A 358 -24.11 1.36 -2.11
CA GLY A 358 -24.62 2.19 -3.23
C GLY A 358 -26.14 2.13 -3.41
N GLU A 359 -26.74 0.96 -3.17
CA GLU A 359 -28.19 0.74 -3.18
C GLU A 359 -28.92 1.56 -2.10
N GLU A 360 -28.31 1.70 -0.93
CA GLU A 360 -28.85 2.46 0.20
C GLU A 360 -28.78 3.97 -0.04
N LEU A 361 -27.64 4.44 -0.55
CA LEU A 361 -27.47 5.84 -0.96
C LEU A 361 -28.49 6.24 -2.04
N ARG A 362 -28.67 5.38 -3.04
CA ARG A 362 -29.63 5.62 -4.14
C ARG A 362 -31.07 5.63 -3.65
N ARG A 363 -31.46 4.70 -2.76
CA ARG A 363 -32.81 4.65 -2.17
C ARG A 363 -33.14 5.91 -1.37
N ASN A 364 -32.15 6.48 -0.66
CA ASN A 364 -32.33 7.71 0.12
C ASN A 364 -32.09 8.99 -0.70
N GLY A 365 -31.87 8.89 -2.02
CA GLY A 365 -31.68 10.05 -2.89
C GLY A 365 -30.44 10.88 -2.55
N VAL A 366 -29.41 10.25 -1.98
CA VAL A 366 -28.19 10.90 -1.50
C VAL A 366 -27.27 11.19 -2.68
N THR A 367 -26.81 12.43 -2.78
CA THR A 367 -25.79 12.83 -3.74
C THR A 367 -24.40 12.54 -3.20
N ARG A 368 -23.41 12.38 -4.09
CA ARG A 368 -22.00 12.22 -3.69
C ARG A 368 -21.52 13.37 -2.79
N MET A 369 -21.88 14.60 -3.12
CA MET A 369 -21.52 15.79 -2.33
C MET A 369 -22.12 15.74 -0.91
N ALA A 370 -23.38 15.29 -0.76
CA ALA A 370 -23.99 15.14 0.55
C ALA A 370 -23.35 14.00 1.35
N HIS A 371 -23.08 12.86 0.71
CA HIS A 371 -22.36 11.74 1.33
C HIS A 371 -21.00 12.19 1.87
N ASP A 372 -20.18 12.83 1.03
CA ASP A 372 -18.82 13.24 1.39
C ASP A 372 -18.82 14.28 2.52
N ARG A 373 -19.78 15.21 2.53
CA ARG A 373 -19.94 16.26 3.55
C ARG A 373 -20.44 15.74 4.90
N PHE A 374 -21.51 14.96 4.92
CA PHE A 374 -22.17 14.58 6.18
C PHE A 374 -21.66 13.28 6.79
N LEU A 375 -21.09 12.39 5.98
CA LEU A 375 -20.65 11.06 6.41
C LEU A 375 -19.20 10.75 6.06
N GLY A 376 -18.74 11.10 4.85
CA GLY A 376 -17.39 10.85 4.36
C GLY A 376 -16.31 11.45 5.27
N ALA A 377 -16.04 12.75 5.11
CA ALA A 377 -15.00 13.45 5.86
C ALA A 377 -15.18 13.38 7.39
N PRO A 378 -16.40 13.51 7.94
CA PRO A 378 -16.60 13.40 9.39
C PRO A 378 -16.26 12.03 9.99
N LEU A 379 -16.33 10.93 9.22
CA LEU A 379 -15.99 9.58 9.71
C LEU A 379 -14.54 9.17 9.47
N ASP A 380 -13.74 9.93 8.70
CA ASP A 380 -12.37 9.54 8.38
C ASP A 380 -11.47 9.32 9.61
N PRO A 381 -11.53 10.14 10.68
CA PRO A 381 -10.82 9.85 11.92
C PRO A 381 -11.25 8.52 12.53
N ARG A 382 -12.55 8.24 12.58
CA ARG A 382 -13.10 6.98 13.12
C ARG A 382 -12.69 5.76 12.29
N ARG A 383 -12.69 5.88 10.97
CA ARG A 383 -12.19 4.83 10.06
C ARG A 383 -10.72 4.51 10.33
N THR A 384 -9.90 5.54 10.54
CA THR A 384 -8.47 5.38 10.85
C THR A 384 -8.27 4.69 12.20
N GLU A 385 -9.00 5.11 13.24
CA GLU A 385 -8.97 4.45 14.56
C GLU A 385 -9.38 2.99 14.48
N MET A 386 -10.43 2.68 13.71
CA MET A 386 -10.96 1.33 13.58
C MET A 386 -10.05 0.43 12.74
N GLU A 387 -9.41 0.96 11.69
CA GLU A 387 -8.37 0.25 10.92
C GLU A 387 -7.17 -0.08 11.82
N GLN A 388 -6.72 0.86 12.65
CA GLN A 388 -5.63 0.62 13.61
C GLN A 388 -6.00 -0.40 14.69
N ALA A 389 -7.21 -0.33 15.23
CA ALA A 389 -7.70 -1.31 16.21
C ALA A 389 -7.79 -2.71 15.60
N ALA A 390 -8.36 -2.82 14.40
CA ALA A 390 -8.43 -4.06 13.64
C ALA A 390 -7.04 -4.65 13.35
N ALA A 391 -6.06 -3.82 12.99
CA ALA A 391 -4.68 -4.26 12.79
C ALA A 391 -4.05 -4.81 14.08
N ARG A 392 -4.33 -4.20 15.24
CA ARG A 392 -3.88 -4.72 16.54
C ARG A 392 -4.53 -6.06 16.89
N GLU A 393 -5.83 -6.21 16.66
CA GLU A 393 -6.51 -7.51 16.87
C GLU A 393 -5.90 -8.61 15.98
N LEU A 394 -5.60 -8.31 14.72
CA LEU A 394 -4.90 -9.24 13.84
C LEU A 394 -3.50 -9.59 14.36
N GLN A 395 -2.74 -8.61 14.89
CA GLN A 395 -1.45 -8.86 15.52
C GLN A 395 -1.56 -9.76 16.75
N GLU A 396 -2.57 -9.58 17.58
CA GLU A 396 -2.80 -10.42 18.76
C GLU A 396 -3.17 -11.85 18.36
N VAL A 397 -3.97 -12.02 17.30
CA VAL A 397 -4.25 -13.34 16.72
C VAL A 397 -2.95 -13.99 16.24
N PHE A 398 -2.10 -13.28 15.47
CA PHE A 398 -0.86 -13.84 14.91
C PHE A 398 0.33 -13.91 15.87
N GLY A 399 0.31 -13.16 16.96
CA GLY A 399 1.37 -13.07 17.96
C GLY A 399 1.11 -13.83 19.26
N GLY A 400 -0.14 -14.23 19.53
CA GLY A 400 -0.55 -14.88 20.77
C GLY A 400 -0.27 -16.40 20.83
N ASP A 401 -0.31 -16.95 22.05
CA ASP A 401 -0.19 -18.40 22.31
C ASP A 401 -1.35 -19.23 21.70
N SER A 402 -2.46 -18.58 21.33
CA SER A 402 -3.66 -19.20 20.75
C SER A 402 -3.41 -19.87 19.39
N LEU A 403 -2.33 -19.50 18.69
CA LEU A 403 -1.96 -20.10 17.41
C LEU A 403 -1.09 -21.35 17.48
N LYS A 404 -0.72 -21.85 18.66
CA LYS A 404 -0.01 -23.15 18.75
C LYS A 404 -0.82 -24.33 18.18
N SER A 405 -2.13 -24.15 17.98
CA SER A 405 -3.05 -25.15 17.41
C SER A 405 -3.48 -24.89 15.97
N LEU A 406 -3.17 -23.72 15.37
CA LEU A 406 -3.62 -23.44 14.00
C LEU A 406 -2.83 -24.29 13.01
N PRO A 407 -3.50 -25.08 12.14
CA PRO A 407 -2.82 -25.76 11.06
C PRO A 407 -2.11 -24.74 10.16
N LEU A 408 -0.81 -24.93 9.93
CA LEU A 408 -0.01 -23.95 9.19
C LEU A 408 -0.57 -23.71 7.77
N ASN A 409 -1.13 -24.75 7.14
CA ASN A 409 -1.77 -24.69 5.82
C ASN A 409 -3.08 -23.86 5.81
N GLU A 410 -3.67 -23.56 6.97
CA GLU A 410 -4.86 -22.73 7.13
C GLU A 410 -4.54 -21.29 7.55
N ALA A 411 -3.27 -20.96 7.81
CA ALA A 411 -2.87 -19.62 8.26
C ALA A 411 -3.34 -18.51 7.31
N ARG A 412 -3.23 -18.73 5.99
CA ARG A 412 -3.66 -17.75 4.99
C ARG A 412 -5.19 -17.67 4.85
N SER A 413 -5.89 -18.80 4.85
CA SER A 413 -7.36 -18.83 4.75
C SER A 413 -8.04 -18.29 6.01
N GLN A 414 -7.33 -18.26 7.14
CA GLN A 414 -7.77 -17.56 8.34
C GLN A 414 -7.98 -16.05 8.07
N CYS A 415 -7.17 -15.43 7.21
CA CYS A 415 -7.35 -14.03 6.85
C CYS A 415 -8.65 -13.77 6.07
N ASP A 416 -9.07 -14.72 5.22
CA ASP A 416 -10.38 -14.64 4.55
C ASP A 416 -11.53 -14.66 5.57
N ARG A 417 -11.41 -15.48 6.63
CA ARG A 417 -12.41 -15.55 7.72
C ARG A 417 -12.42 -14.30 8.59
N LEU A 418 -11.25 -13.80 8.95
CA LEU A 418 -11.10 -12.66 9.86
C LEU A 418 -11.49 -11.34 9.18
N VAL A 419 -10.95 -11.07 7.99
CA VAL A 419 -11.12 -9.77 7.31
C VAL A 419 -12.27 -9.80 6.29
N GLY A 420 -12.60 -10.95 5.71
CA GLY A 420 -13.65 -11.07 4.68
C GLY A 420 -13.17 -10.76 3.26
N THR A 421 -14.11 -10.69 2.31
CA THR A 421 -13.82 -10.43 0.88
C THR A 421 -13.72 -8.94 0.56
N GLN A 422 -12.77 -8.58 -0.30
CA GLN A 422 -12.24 -7.22 -0.51
C GLN A 422 -13.05 -6.30 -1.44
N TRP A 423 -14.39 -6.27 -1.34
CA TRP A 423 -15.16 -5.56 -2.36
C TRP A 423 -15.11 -4.03 -2.20
N GLY A 424 -14.22 -3.39 -2.96
CA GLY A 424 -14.21 -1.94 -3.20
C GLY A 424 -13.72 -1.06 -2.05
N ASN A 425 -13.23 -1.64 -0.95
CA ASN A 425 -12.71 -0.90 0.20
C ASN A 425 -11.19 -1.04 0.33
N GLU A 426 -10.46 0.07 0.16
CA GLU A 426 -8.99 0.09 0.25
C GLU A 426 -8.46 -0.24 1.65
N ALA A 427 -9.15 0.20 2.72
CA ALA A 427 -8.73 -0.06 4.09
C ALA A 427 -8.82 -1.55 4.45
N LEU A 428 -9.93 -2.21 4.09
CA LEU A 428 -10.05 -3.67 4.26
C LEU A 428 -9.06 -4.43 3.38
N SER A 429 -8.76 -3.93 2.18
CA SER A 429 -7.72 -4.51 1.32
C SER A 429 -6.33 -4.39 1.95
N ARG A 430 -5.99 -3.25 2.57
CA ARG A 430 -4.76 -3.07 3.34
C ARG A 430 -4.71 -4.01 4.54
N LEU A 431 -5.79 -4.12 5.32
CA LEU A 431 -5.86 -5.04 6.46
C LEU A 431 -5.69 -6.50 6.05
N TYR A 432 -6.28 -6.91 4.93
CA TYR A 432 -6.10 -8.25 4.39
C TYR A 432 -4.64 -8.51 4.00
N LYS A 433 -3.99 -7.55 3.33
CA LYS A 433 -2.56 -7.65 2.99
C LYS A 433 -1.69 -7.75 4.26
N THR A 434 -1.99 -6.94 5.27
CA THR A 434 -1.33 -6.99 6.57
C THR A 434 -1.52 -8.35 7.24
N CYS A 435 -2.74 -8.88 7.26
CA CYS A 435 -3.06 -10.21 7.80
C CYS A 435 -2.27 -11.31 7.09
N THR A 436 -2.26 -11.31 5.75
CA THR A 436 -1.57 -12.34 4.97
C THR A 436 -0.05 -12.30 5.17
N GLY A 437 0.54 -11.11 5.31
CA GLY A 437 1.95 -10.97 5.72
C GLY A 437 2.22 -11.57 7.11
N MET A 438 1.34 -11.30 8.09
CA MET A 438 1.45 -11.91 9.43
C MET A 438 1.30 -13.43 9.41
N ALA A 439 0.40 -13.96 8.58
CA ALA A 439 0.24 -15.40 8.39
C ALA A 439 1.49 -16.05 7.80
N GLU A 440 2.12 -15.42 6.80
CA GLU A 440 3.37 -15.87 6.18
C GLU A 440 4.53 -15.86 7.20
N ASP A 441 4.66 -14.80 8.00
CA ASP A 441 5.66 -14.69 9.06
C ASP A 441 5.45 -15.75 10.15
N TYR A 442 4.21 -15.98 10.57
CA TYR A 442 3.85 -17.04 11.52
C TYR A 442 4.24 -18.42 11.00
N VAL A 443 3.95 -18.73 9.73
CA VAL A 443 4.34 -19.98 9.09
C VAL A 443 5.87 -20.11 9.08
N ALA A 444 6.59 -19.08 8.62
CA ALA A 444 8.05 -19.12 8.55
C ALA A 444 8.71 -19.33 9.93
N LYS A 445 8.21 -18.63 10.96
CA LYS A 445 8.69 -18.78 12.34
C LYS A 445 8.42 -20.19 12.88
N SER A 446 7.21 -20.72 12.64
CA SER A 446 6.81 -22.04 13.12
C SER A 446 7.62 -23.17 12.45
N VAL A 447 7.82 -23.09 11.13
CA VAL A 447 8.67 -24.06 10.39
C VAL A 447 10.10 -24.02 10.92
N ARG A 448 10.67 -22.83 11.13
CA ARG A 448 12.03 -22.68 11.68
C ARG A 448 12.13 -23.27 13.09
N GLN A 449 11.12 -23.09 13.93
CA GLN A 449 11.11 -23.68 15.28
C GLN A 449 11.08 -25.22 15.23
N VAL A 450 10.23 -25.82 14.39
CA VAL A 450 10.20 -27.29 14.20
C VAL A 450 11.57 -27.81 13.74
N PHE A 451 12.23 -27.12 12.82
CA PHE A 451 13.57 -27.49 12.35
C PHE A 451 14.66 -27.29 13.42
N GLN A 452 14.55 -26.28 14.29
CA GLN A 452 15.44 -26.13 15.45
C GLN A 452 15.27 -27.28 16.43
N GLU A 453 14.02 -27.67 16.73
CA GLU A 453 13.73 -28.81 17.61
C GLU A 453 14.22 -30.14 17.00
N GLN A 454 14.07 -30.34 15.69
CA GLN A 454 14.65 -31.49 14.99
C GLN A 454 16.19 -31.49 15.04
N ALA A 455 16.83 -30.35 14.79
CA ALA A 455 18.28 -30.25 14.86
C ALA A 455 18.79 -30.55 16.28
N GLY A 456 18.15 -30.00 17.32
CA GLY A 456 18.48 -30.31 18.72
C GLY A 456 18.28 -31.79 19.06
N ARG A 457 17.21 -32.43 18.54
CA ARG A 457 17.01 -33.89 18.67
C ARG A 457 18.14 -34.68 18.02
N ILE A 458 18.56 -34.29 16.82
CA ILE A 458 19.66 -34.95 16.08
C ILE A 458 21.00 -34.76 16.80
N GLU A 459 21.29 -33.55 17.29
CA GLU A 459 22.54 -33.25 18.01
C GLU A 459 22.65 -34.02 19.34
N ALA A 460 21.52 -34.20 20.03
CA ALA A 460 21.45 -34.96 21.29
C ALA A 460 21.34 -36.48 21.11
N ALA A 461 21.01 -36.95 19.90
CA ALA A 461 20.81 -38.37 19.64
C ALA A 461 22.15 -39.15 19.69
N PRO A 462 22.12 -40.44 20.09
CA PRO A 462 23.31 -41.28 20.06
C PRO A 462 23.92 -41.36 18.66
N LYS A 463 25.22 -41.12 18.55
CA LYS A 463 25.98 -41.17 17.28
C LYS A 463 26.39 -42.61 16.92
N THR A 464 25.42 -43.51 16.89
CA THR A 464 25.58 -44.95 16.62
C THR A 464 24.69 -45.38 15.46
N PHE A 465 24.87 -46.61 14.96
CA PHE A 465 23.99 -47.15 13.91
C PHE A 465 22.51 -47.13 14.33
N ALA A 466 22.21 -47.62 15.54
CA ALA A 466 20.85 -47.62 16.07
C ALA A 466 20.29 -46.20 16.30
N GLY A 467 21.16 -45.26 16.68
CA GLY A 467 20.77 -43.85 16.85
C GLY A 467 20.41 -43.18 15.52
N LEU A 468 21.16 -43.46 14.45
CA LEU A 468 20.81 -43.04 13.09
C LEU A 468 19.46 -43.62 12.68
N GLU A 469 19.28 -44.94 12.80
CA GLU A 469 18.04 -45.62 12.41
C GLU A 469 16.81 -45.06 13.15
N ALA A 470 16.92 -44.86 14.47
CA ALA A 470 15.83 -44.34 15.30
C ALA A 470 15.46 -42.88 15.03
N ASN A 471 16.36 -42.09 14.44
CA ASN A 471 16.18 -40.64 14.22
C ASN A 471 16.25 -40.29 12.73
N ASN A 472 15.62 -41.11 11.88
CA ASN A 472 15.48 -40.88 10.44
C ASN A 472 16.82 -40.60 9.74
N TRP A 473 17.87 -41.33 10.12
CA TRP A 473 19.22 -41.23 9.57
C TRP A 473 19.83 -39.82 9.66
N PHE A 474 19.36 -39.04 10.64
CA PHE A 474 19.72 -37.63 10.85
C PHE A 474 19.48 -36.76 9.59
N LEU A 475 18.50 -37.14 8.77
CA LEU A 475 18.05 -36.35 7.63
C LEU A 475 16.90 -35.44 8.06
N MET A 476 16.95 -34.16 7.67
CA MET A 476 15.87 -33.21 7.89
C MET A 476 14.62 -33.66 7.12
N GLY A 477 13.59 -34.09 7.83
CA GLY A 477 12.33 -34.55 7.24
C GLY A 477 11.34 -33.41 7.00
N THR A 478 10.70 -33.39 5.83
CA THR A 478 9.60 -32.46 5.53
C THR A 478 8.25 -32.92 6.07
N GLY A 479 8.14 -34.17 6.52
CA GLY A 479 6.89 -34.76 7.05
C GLY A 479 6.42 -34.13 8.37
N ASP A 480 7.33 -33.69 9.23
CA ASP A 480 7.00 -33.05 10.52
C ASP A 480 6.40 -31.65 10.36
N VAL A 481 6.46 -31.07 9.15
CA VAL A 481 5.98 -29.71 8.86
C VAL A 481 4.48 -29.67 8.53
N ARG A 482 3.73 -30.71 8.96
CA ARG A 482 2.25 -30.81 8.94
C ARG A 482 1.59 -30.38 7.62
N GLY A 483 2.17 -30.78 6.49
CA GLY A 483 1.61 -30.54 5.16
C GLY A 483 2.07 -29.25 4.46
N ILE A 484 2.98 -28.47 5.05
CA ILE A 484 3.66 -27.37 4.35
C ILE A 484 4.97 -27.86 3.75
N TYR A 485 5.23 -27.48 2.50
CA TYR A 485 6.55 -27.65 1.89
C TYR A 485 7.48 -26.51 2.38
N PRO A 486 8.49 -26.81 3.22
CA PRO A 486 9.40 -25.79 3.72
C PRO A 486 10.25 -25.22 2.57
N PRO A 487 10.65 -23.93 2.64
CA PRO A 487 11.55 -23.36 1.63
C PRO A 487 12.86 -24.12 1.54
N THR A 488 13.36 -24.38 0.33
CA THR A 488 14.61 -25.12 0.09
C THR A 488 15.81 -24.50 0.83
N ALA A 489 15.84 -23.17 0.96
CA ALA A 489 16.87 -22.45 1.71
C ALA A 489 16.89 -22.85 3.20
N LEU A 490 15.71 -22.97 3.83
CA LEU A 490 15.59 -23.36 5.23
C LEU A 490 16.01 -24.83 5.42
N VAL A 491 15.59 -25.71 4.51
CA VAL A 491 16.00 -27.12 4.51
C VAL A 491 17.52 -27.24 4.36
N THR A 492 18.13 -26.43 3.50
CA THR A 492 19.58 -26.41 3.28
C THR A 492 20.33 -25.87 4.51
N GLU A 493 19.86 -24.77 5.11
CA GLU A 493 20.41 -24.20 6.33
C GLU A 493 20.50 -25.23 7.46
N PHE A 494 19.38 -25.91 7.76
CA PHE A 494 19.33 -26.86 8.86
C PHE A 494 20.01 -28.20 8.53
N ASN A 495 20.01 -28.63 7.26
CA ASN A 495 20.85 -29.76 6.85
C ASN A 495 22.34 -29.46 7.06
N GLY A 496 22.77 -28.21 6.86
CA GLY A 496 24.12 -27.76 7.17
C GLY A 496 24.43 -27.85 8.67
N LYS A 497 23.51 -27.40 9.54
CA LYS A 497 23.70 -27.47 11.01
C LYS A 497 23.92 -28.89 11.52
N VAL A 498 23.16 -29.86 11.00
CA VAL A 498 23.29 -31.27 11.42
C VAL A 498 24.34 -32.06 10.63
N ALA A 499 25.06 -31.43 9.69
CA ALA A 499 26.01 -32.11 8.82
C ALA A 499 27.15 -32.78 9.59
N ASP A 500 27.74 -32.07 10.57
CA ASP A 500 28.85 -32.59 11.36
C ASP A 500 28.42 -33.72 12.29
N ALA A 501 27.26 -33.56 12.95
CA ALA A 501 26.68 -34.62 13.79
C ALA A 501 26.40 -35.89 12.99
N ARG A 502 25.89 -35.73 11.77
CA ARG A 502 25.62 -36.82 10.82
C ARG A 502 26.90 -37.45 10.29
N ALA A 503 27.91 -36.67 9.90
CA ALA A 503 29.19 -37.19 9.43
C ALA A 503 29.89 -38.02 10.52
N GLU A 504 29.87 -37.53 11.76
CA GLU A 504 30.43 -38.25 12.90
C GLU A 504 29.65 -39.53 13.22
N ALA A 505 28.32 -39.48 13.23
CA ALA A 505 27.49 -40.67 13.43
C ALA A 505 27.68 -41.70 12.31
N VAL A 506 27.79 -41.29 11.05
CA VAL A 506 28.09 -42.17 9.91
C VAL A 506 29.45 -42.83 10.07
N ARG A 507 30.48 -42.08 10.48
CA ARG A 507 31.82 -42.61 10.71
C ARG A 507 31.83 -43.66 11.84
N ILE A 508 31.18 -43.37 12.96
CA ILE A 508 31.06 -44.31 14.08
C ILE A 508 30.25 -45.55 13.67
N ALA A 509 29.08 -45.36 13.06
CA ALA A 509 28.23 -46.44 12.59
C ALA A 509 28.92 -47.33 11.55
N THR A 510 29.74 -46.74 10.66
CA THR A 510 30.58 -47.50 9.72
C THR A 510 31.55 -48.41 10.46
N GLY A 511 32.23 -47.90 11.48
CA GLY A 511 33.10 -48.72 12.34
C GLY A 511 32.34 -49.78 13.14
N GLU A 512 31.11 -49.52 13.57
CA GLU A 512 30.24 -50.51 14.21
C GLU A 512 29.83 -51.62 13.24
N VAL A 513 29.46 -51.26 12.00
CA VAL A 513 29.16 -52.19 10.91
C VAL A 513 30.36 -53.09 10.62
N ASP A 514 31.55 -52.51 10.44
CA ASP A 514 32.77 -53.27 10.16
C ASP A 514 33.10 -54.25 11.29
N LYS A 515 33.01 -53.80 12.55
CA LYS A 515 33.23 -54.66 13.72
C LYS A 515 32.18 -55.76 13.82
N ALA A 516 30.90 -55.44 13.62
CA ALA A 516 29.81 -56.41 13.68
C ALA A 516 29.96 -57.49 12.61
N PHE A 517 30.27 -57.09 11.37
CA PHE A 517 30.54 -58.05 10.31
C PHE A 517 31.81 -58.85 10.60
N ALA A 518 32.92 -58.24 11.02
CA ALA A 518 34.16 -58.97 11.33
C ALA A 518 33.96 -60.03 12.43
N ALA A 519 33.24 -59.69 13.50
CA ALA A 519 32.95 -60.58 14.64
C ALA A 519 31.83 -61.59 14.37
N ALA A 520 31.08 -61.45 13.27
CA ALA A 520 29.98 -62.36 12.95
C ALA A 520 30.49 -63.78 12.73
N ASP A 521 29.94 -64.72 13.48
CA ASP A 521 30.22 -66.14 13.34
C ASP A 521 29.60 -66.67 12.03
N PRO A 522 30.41 -67.16 11.07
CA PRO A 522 29.90 -67.72 9.82
C PRO A 522 29.07 -68.99 10.04
N SER A 523 29.27 -69.72 11.15
CA SER A 523 28.52 -70.95 11.46
C SER A 523 27.16 -70.69 12.11
N SER A 524 26.89 -69.46 12.54
CA SER A 524 25.65 -69.13 13.24
C SER A 524 24.47 -68.94 12.29
N ASP A 525 23.40 -69.72 12.55
CA ASP A 525 22.05 -69.57 11.98
C ASP A 525 21.14 -68.64 12.80
N ALA A 526 21.67 -68.00 13.85
CA ALA A 526 20.90 -67.09 14.69
C ALA A 526 20.41 -65.86 13.90
N PRO A 527 19.27 -65.25 14.29
CA PRO A 527 18.80 -64.01 13.67
C PRO A 527 19.90 -62.96 13.79
N ALA A 528 20.43 -62.55 12.64
CA ALA A 528 21.53 -61.60 12.55
C ALA A 528 21.11 -60.29 13.22
N SER A 529 21.98 -59.70 14.04
CA SER A 529 21.74 -58.39 14.67
C SER A 529 21.27 -57.36 13.63
N GLY A 530 20.50 -56.35 14.03
CA GLY A 530 19.96 -55.35 13.10
C GLY A 530 21.03 -54.73 12.19
N ILE A 531 22.24 -54.52 12.72
CA ILE A 531 23.42 -54.06 11.96
C ILE A 531 23.79 -55.03 10.83
N LEU A 532 23.78 -56.34 11.04
CA LEU A 532 24.11 -57.33 10.00
C LEU A 532 23.05 -57.42 8.89
N GLN A 533 21.88 -56.80 9.09
CA GLN A 533 20.81 -56.74 8.10
C GLN A 533 20.87 -55.48 7.22
N CYS A 534 21.76 -54.53 7.52
CA CYS A 534 21.81 -53.22 6.84
C CYS A 534 22.07 -53.30 5.32
N GLY A 535 22.69 -54.38 4.84
CA GLY A 535 22.90 -54.63 3.40
C GLY A 535 21.64 -55.03 2.62
N ARG A 536 20.48 -55.21 3.28
CA ARG A 536 19.22 -55.66 2.67
C ARG A 536 18.21 -54.53 2.38
N GLY A 537 18.56 -53.26 2.57
CA GLY A 537 17.81 -52.13 2.02
C GLY A 537 17.11 -51.18 3.02
N THR A 538 17.64 -51.00 4.23
CA THR A 538 17.03 -50.11 5.25
C THR A 538 17.55 -48.68 5.28
N ILE A 539 18.66 -48.38 4.58
CA ILE A 539 19.31 -47.06 4.61
C ILE A 539 18.85 -46.20 3.42
N PRO A 540 18.38 -44.95 3.64
CA PRO A 540 18.02 -44.03 2.57
C PRO A 540 19.17 -43.73 1.61
N LEU A 541 18.82 -43.54 0.33
CA LEU A 541 19.78 -43.12 -0.69
C LEU A 541 20.10 -41.62 -0.51
N HIS A 542 21.09 -41.31 0.33
CA HIS A 542 21.60 -39.96 0.55
C HIS A 542 23.12 -39.93 0.49
N GLU A 543 23.71 -38.90 -0.11
CA GLU A 543 25.16 -38.83 -0.36
C GLU A 543 25.98 -38.95 0.94
N SER A 544 25.55 -38.28 2.01
CA SER A 544 26.23 -38.36 3.31
C SER A 544 26.20 -39.76 3.95
N LEU A 545 25.28 -40.63 3.54
CA LEU A 545 25.15 -42.00 4.06
C LEU A 545 25.88 -43.02 3.19
N ARG A 546 26.43 -42.60 2.03
CA ARG A 546 27.11 -43.48 1.07
C ARG A 546 28.21 -44.36 1.70
N PRO A 547 29.08 -43.85 2.59
CA PRO A 547 30.11 -44.69 3.22
C PRO A 547 29.51 -45.83 4.05
N LEU A 548 28.45 -45.55 4.81
CA LEU A 548 27.77 -46.55 5.63
C LEU A 548 27.10 -47.62 4.75
N VAL A 549 26.43 -47.20 3.67
CA VAL A 549 25.83 -48.12 2.70
C VAL A 549 26.88 -49.04 2.08
N GLN A 550 28.04 -48.50 1.71
CA GLN A 550 29.14 -49.28 1.15
C GLN A 550 29.67 -50.31 2.15
N ALA A 551 29.95 -49.90 3.40
CA ALA A 551 30.40 -50.81 4.45
C ALA A 551 29.40 -51.95 4.71
N CYS A 552 28.10 -51.64 4.71
CA CYS A 552 27.04 -52.64 4.81
C CYS A 552 27.05 -53.66 3.66
N GLN A 553 27.24 -53.19 2.43
CA GLN A 553 27.30 -54.06 1.25
C GLN A 553 28.57 -54.93 1.25
N GLU A 554 29.72 -54.34 1.56
CA GLU A 554 31.01 -55.04 1.60
C GLU A 554 31.05 -56.06 2.74
N GLY A 555 30.65 -55.67 3.95
CA GLY A 555 30.54 -56.56 5.10
C GLY A 555 29.59 -57.74 4.84
N SER A 556 28.44 -57.49 4.19
CA SER A 556 27.51 -58.55 3.80
C SER A 556 28.13 -59.54 2.81
N ARG A 557 28.83 -59.05 1.77
CA ARG A 557 29.55 -59.90 0.80
C ARG A 557 30.68 -60.69 1.48
N ALA A 558 31.46 -60.06 2.36
CA ALA A 558 32.55 -60.71 3.08
C ALA A 558 32.05 -61.80 4.05
N LEU A 559 30.93 -61.57 4.74
CA LEU A 559 30.29 -62.59 5.57
C LEU A 559 29.74 -63.75 4.73
N ALA A 560 29.12 -63.46 3.58
CA ALA A 560 28.68 -64.51 2.65
C ALA A 560 29.86 -65.35 2.14
N ALA A 561 30.98 -64.73 1.76
CA ALA A 561 32.18 -65.43 1.33
C ALA A 561 32.78 -66.32 2.43
N ARG A 562 32.85 -65.83 3.69
CA ARG A 562 33.32 -66.65 4.83
C ARG A 562 32.38 -67.83 5.13
N ARG A 563 31.07 -67.64 4.98
CA ARG A 563 30.08 -68.72 5.10
C ARG A 563 30.27 -69.79 4.02
N ASP A 564 30.49 -69.37 2.78
CA ASP A 564 30.71 -70.28 1.67
C ASP A 564 32.05 -71.04 1.78
N GLU A 565 33.09 -70.38 2.29
CA GLU A 565 34.38 -71.01 2.59
C GLU A 565 34.26 -72.04 3.72
N LEU A 566 33.58 -71.70 4.82
CA LEU A 566 33.35 -72.64 5.92
C LEU A 566 32.57 -73.87 5.44
N ARG A 567 31.49 -73.69 4.66
CA ARG A 567 30.73 -74.80 4.06
C ARG A 567 31.60 -75.67 3.17
N CYS A 568 32.49 -75.08 2.37
CA CYS A 568 33.43 -75.83 1.54
C CYS A 568 34.39 -76.66 2.41
N GLN A 569 34.96 -76.09 3.48
CA GLN A 569 35.85 -76.82 4.38
C GLN A 569 35.15 -77.97 5.11
N GLU A 570 33.93 -77.75 5.61
CA GLU A 570 33.10 -78.78 6.24
C GLU A 570 32.73 -79.89 5.25
N ALA A 571 32.33 -79.53 4.03
CA ALA A 571 31.99 -80.49 2.99
C ALA A 571 33.21 -81.31 2.55
N LEU A 572 34.40 -80.70 2.41
CA LEU A 572 35.63 -81.42 2.10
C LEU A 572 35.98 -82.44 3.20
N LYS A 573 35.87 -82.05 4.48
CA LYS A 573 36.08 -82.96 5.62
C LYS A 573 35.06 -84.10 5.63
N ALA A 574 33.79 -83.79 5.36
CA ALA A 574 32.70 -84.78 5.35
C ALA A 574 32.67 -85.65 4.08
N SER A 575 33.39 -85.27 3.01
CA SER A 575 33.32 -85.95 1.72
C SER A 575 33.89 -87.37 1.75
N GLY A 576 34.76 -87.72 2.70
CA GLY A 576 35.41 -89.04 2.76
C GLY A 576 36.44 -89.29 1.65
N GLY A 577 36.69 -88.33 0.75
CA GLY A 577 37.71 -88.44 -0.29
C GLY A 577 39.12 -88.30 0.27
N GLY A 578 40.02 -89.23 -0.05
CA GLY A 578 41.46 -89.11 0.28
C GLY A 578 42.12 -87.93 -0.45
N SER A 579 43.24 -87.43 0.06
CA SER A 579 43.96 -86.27 -0.51
C SER A 579 44.27 -86.41 -2.01
N GLY A 580 44.64 -87.61 -2.45
CA GLY A 580 44.89 -87.90 -3.87
C GLY A 580 43.64 -87.80 -4.77
N LEU A 581 42.45 -88.11 -4.24
CA LEU A 581 41.19 -88.01 -4.99
C LEU A 581 40.64 -86.58 -4.97
N LEU A 582 40.75 -85.86 -3.86
CA LEU A 582 40.30 -84.46 -3.77
C LEU A 582 41.08 -83.53 -4.70
N GLU A 583 42.39 -83.78 -4.89
CA GLU A 583 43.23 -83.03 -5.83
C GLU A 583 43.11 -83.51 -7.29
N ALA A 584 42.40 -84.61 -7.54
CA ALA A 584 42.20 -85.18 -8.86
C ALA A 584 41.23 -84.37 -9.73
N ALA A 585 41.27 -84.62 -11.04
CA ALA A 585 40.26 -84.15 -11.98
C ALA A 585 39.27 -85.27 -12.30
N LEU A 586 37.98 -84.92 -12.41
CA LEU A 586 36.91 -85.83 -12.80
C LEU A 586 36.39 -85.43 -14.19
N ARG A 587 36.35 -86.41 -15.10
CA ARG A 587 35.77 -86.30 -16.43
C ARG A 587 34.32 -86.81 -16.42
N PRO A 588 33.39 -86.14 -17.12
CA PRO A 588 32.02 -86.63 -17.28
C PRO A 588 31.95 -87.98 -18.00
N LYS A 589 32.89 -88.27 -18.91
CA LYS A 589 33.11 -89.55 -19.59
C LYS A 589 34.59 -89.69 -19.92
N ALA A 590 35.11 -90.92 -20.07
CA ALA A 590 36.54 -91.15 -20.33
C ALA A 590 37.08 -90.41 -21.56
N ALA A 591 36.29 -90.35 -22.64
CA ALA A 591 36.62 -89.66 -23.89
C ALA A 591 36.34 -88.15 -23.90
N ALA A 592 35.79 -87.58 -22.82
CA ALA A 592 35.49 -86.15 -22.76
C ALA A 592 36.78 -85.34 -22.54
N GLY A 593 37.01 -84.31 -23.36
CA GLY A 593 38.16 -83.40 -23.21
C GLY A 593 38.03 -82.38 -22.07
N ASN A 594 36.85 -82.29 -21.43
CA ASN A 594 36.58 -81.36 -20.35
C ASN A 594 36.57 -82.10 -19.01
N SER A 595 37.43 -81.67 -18.08
CA SER A 595 37.51 -82.18 -16.71
C SER A 595 37.26 -81.06 -15.70
N PHE A 596 36.77 -81.39 -14.50
CA PHE A 596 36.65 -80.45 -13.38
C PHE A 596 37.33 -81.02 -12.13
N ARG A 597 37.81 -80.16 -11.23
CA ARG A 597 38.48 -80.61 -10.01
C ARG A 597 37.49 -81.23 -9.03
N VAL A 598 37.85 -82.34 -8.40
CA VAL A 598 37.01 -82.99 -7.38
C VAL A 598 36.78 -82.08 -6.18
N ARG A 599 37.83 -81.39 -5.70
CA ARG A 599 37.72 -80.35 -4.66
C ARG A 599 36.70 -79.26 -5.02
N GLN A 600 36.72 -78.80 -6.28
CA GLN A 600 35.78 -77.80 -6.78
C GLN A 600 34.34 -78.34 -6.80
N LEU A 601 34.14 -79.58 -7.26
CA LEU A 601 32.83 -80.25 -7.21
C LEU A 601 32.26 -80.26 -5.78
N VAL A 602 33.05 -80.69 -4.79
CA VAL A 602 32.59 -80.78 -3.39
C VAL A 602 32.22 -79.41 -2.83
N CYS A 603 33.05 -78.39 -3.07
CA CYS A 603 32.81 -77.04 -2.55
C CYS A 603 31.65 -76.32 -3.23
N GLU A 604 31.55 -76.39 -4.56
CA GLU A 604 30.45 -75.75 -5.29
C GLU A 604 29.12 -76.48 -5.07
N ALA A 605 29.13 -77.80 -4.86
CA ALA A 605 27.94 -78.54 -4.44
C ALA A 605 27.48 -78.12 -3.03
N ALA A 606 28.41 -77.94 -2.08
CA ALA A 606 28.09 -77.51 -0.72
C ALA A 606 27.46 -76.12 -0.67
N ARG A 607 27.92 -75.17 -1.52
CA ARG A 607 27.31 -73.84 -1.69
C ARG A 607 25.87 -73.91 -2.20
N GLN A 608 25.52 -74.99 -2.89
CA GLN A 608 24.19 -75.29 -3.41
C GLN A 608 23.38 -76.19 -2.47
N LYS A 609 23.87 -76.44 -1.24
CA LYS A 609 23.26 -77.33 -0.24
C LYS A 609 23.16 -78.80 -0.70
N VAL A 610 24.04 -79.23 -1.60
CA VAL A 610 24.19 -80.61 -2.06
C VAL A 610 25.44 -81.20 -1.41
N THR A 611 25.31 -82.37 -0.77
CA THR A 611 26.45 -83.04 -0.13
C THR A 611 27.05 -84.05 -1.10
N VAL A 612 28.33 -83.93 -1.43
CA VAL A 612 29.07 -84.89 -2.28
C VAL A 612 30.03 -85.69 -1.41
N THR A 613 29.89 -87.01 -1.43
CA THR A 613 30.73 -87.94 -0.67
C THR A 613 31.32 -89.03 -1.57
N PHE A 614 32.46 -89.57 -1.17
CA PHE A 614 33.19 -90.65 -1.84
C PHE A 614 33.26 -91.86 -0.91
N PRO A 615 32.23 -92.73 -0.90
CA PRO A 615 32.21 -93.87 0.00
C PRO A 615 33.26 -94.91 -0.39
N THR A 616 34.07 -95.35 0.57
CA THR A 616 35.01 -96.47 0.39
C THR A 616 34.25 -97.79 0.50
N SER A 617 33.99 -98.47 -0.61
CA SER A 617 33.43 -99.83 -0.59
C SER A 617 34.12 -100.76 -1.59
N GLY A 618 34.67 -101.87 -1.09
CA GLY A 618 35.17 -103.02 -1.87
C GLY A 618 36.68 -103.24 -1.84
N MET A 619 37.12 -104.51 -2.05
CA MET A 619 38.51 -105.00 -1.98
C MET A 619 39.51 -104.36 -2.99
N LEU A 620 39.09 -103.40 -3.83
CA LEU A 620 39.88 -102.86 -4.95
C LEU A 620 39.80 -101.31 -5.07
N TRP A 621 39.78 -100.61 -3.94
CA TRP A 621 39.65 -99.14 -3.84
C TRP A 621 40.72 -98.33 -4.59
N TRP A 622 41.84 -98.93 -5.01
CA TRP A 622 42.85 -98.30 -5.87
C TRP A 622 42.52 -98.30 -7.37
N SER A 623 41.46 -99.01 -7.80
CA SER A 623 41.08 -99.17 -9.22
C SER A 623 39.68 -98.66 -9.55
N LYS A 624 38.79 -98.55 -8.55
CA LYS A 624 37.40 -98.09 -8.69
C LYS A 624 36.99 -97.32 -7.44
N GLN A 625 36.29 -96.21 -7.62
CA GLN A 625 35.78 -95.37 -6.55
C GLN A 625 34.33 -94.99 -6.82
N TYR A 626 33.61 -94.56 -5.79
CA TYR A 626 32.24 -94.07 -5.93
C TYR A 626 32.18 -92.59 -5.62
N VAL A 627 31.32 -91.87 -6.33
CA VAL A 627 30.91 -90.51 -5.97
C VAL A 627 29.40 -90.52 -5.77
N GLU A 628 28.95 -90.03 -4.63
CA GLU A 628 27.55 -89.94 -4.25
C GLU A 628 27.18 -88.48 -4.01
N ALA A 629 26.16 -87.98 -4.71
CA ALA A 629 25.59 -86.66 -4.47
C ALA A 629 24.24 -86.83 -3.75
N ARG A 630 24.12 -86.24 -2.56
CA ARG A 630 22.89 -86.18 -1.77
C ARG A 630 22.25 -84.81 -1.95
N LEU A 631 21.03 -84.82 -2.48
CA LEU A 631 20.27 -83.62 -2.77
C LEU A 631 19.63 -83.07 -1.48
N PRO A 632 19.38 -81.75 -1.39
CA PRO A 632 18.69 -81.18 -0.24
C PRO A 632 17.30 -81.79 -0.05
N THR A 633 16.90 -81.97 1.20
CA THR A 633 15.55 -82.40 1.58
C THR A 633 14.54 -81.31 1.21
N GLU A 634 13.45 -81.70 0.56
CA GLU A 634 12.31 -80.82 0.32
C GLU A 634 11.47 -80.71 1.59
N GLN A 635 10.97 -79.50 1.89
CA GLN A 635 10.09 -79.28 3.02
C GLN A 635 8.88 -80.24 2.95
N GLY A 636 8.73 -81.11 3.96
CA GLY A 636 7.63 -82.08 4.06
C GLY A 636 7.95 -83.50 3.57
N ARG A 637 9.17 -83.79 3.10
CA ARG A 637 9.61 -85.14 2.72
C ARG A 637 10.93 -85.51 3.41
N ASP A 638 10.89 -86.42 4.38
CA ASP A 638 12.06 -86.92 5.13
C ASP A 638 12.88 -88.00 4.39
N GLN A 639 12.65 -88.20 3.09
CA GLN A 639 13.40 -89.20 2.32
C GLN A 639 14.74 -88.64 1.84
N VAL A 640 15.83 -89.35 2.19
CA VAL A 640 17.17 -89.09 1.65
C VAL A 640 17.17 -89.36 0.15
N ARG A 641 17.45 -88.34 -0.64
CA ARG A 641 17.58 -88.42 -2.11
C ARG A 641 19.05 -88.40 -2.50
N SER A 642 19.53 -89.47 -3.12
CA SER A 642 20.93 -89.53 -3.57
C SER A 642 21.11 -90.25 -4.90
N LEU A 643 22.13 -89.83 -5.64
CA LEU A 643 22.62 -90.51 -6.83
C LEU A 643 24.06 -90.92 -6.59
N ARG A 644 24.41 -92.15 -6.96
CA ARG A 644 25.77 -92.70 -6.84
C ARG A 644 26.28 -93.13 -8.20
N TRP A 645 27.47 -92.66 -8.55
CA TRP A 645 28.18 -93.03 -9.77
C TRP A 645 29.46 -93.80 -9.45
N LEU A 646 29.78 -94.74 -10.33
CA LEU A 646 31.08 -95.39 -10.37
C LEU A 646 32.07 -94.51 -11.15
N ILE A 647 33.23 -94.23 -10.56
CA ILE A 647 34.35 -93.52 -11.20
C ILE A 647 35.57 -94.44 -11.32
N GLU A 648 36.26 -94.36 -12.45
CA GLU A 648 37.42 -95.18 -12.80
C GLU A 648 38.59 -94.29 -13.26
N PRO A 649 39.86 -94.67 -13.01
CA PRO A 649 41.00 -93.90 -13.48
C PRO A 649 41.06 -93.88 -15.01
N VAL A 650 41.44 -92.74 -15.59
CA VAL A 650 41.61 -92.61 -17.04
C VAL A 650 42.97 -93.19 -17.45
N ALA A 651 42.98 -94.07 -18.45
CA ALA A 651 44.22 -94.63 -18.99
C ALA A 651 45.16 -93.49 -19.46
N ASP A 652 46.44 -93.61 -19.12
CA ASP A 652 47.52 -92.67 -19.48
C ASP A 652 47.43 -91.25 -18.91
N ALA A 653 46.51 -90.97 -17.96
CA ALA A 653 46.39 -89.68 -17.29
C ALA A 653 46.44 -89.81 -15.76
N LYS A 654 47.62 -89.56 -15.16
CA LYS A 654 47.78 -89.61 -13.69
C LYS A 654 46.93 -88.53 -13.01
N GLY A 655 46.14 -88.95 -12.02
CA GLY A 655 45.30 -88.02 -11.24
C GLY A 655 44.01 -87.62 -11.94
N GLU A 656 43.59 -88.36 -12.98
CA GLU A 656 42.31 -88.17 -13.66
C GLU A 656 41.40 -89.38 -13.50
N TRP A 657 40.14 -89.12 -13.18
CA TRP A 657 39.07 -90.11 -13.06
C TRP A 657 37.98 -89.78 -14.07
N ALA A 658 37.22 -90.78 -14.49
CA ALA A 658 36.05 -90.60 -15.34
C ALA A 658 34.83 -91.30 -14.74
N ILE A 659 33.66 -90.68 -14.89
CA ILE A 659 32.38 -91.35 -14.60
C ILE A 659 32.21 -92.48 -15.61
N SER A 660 32.13 -93.72 -15.12
CA SER A 660 31.87 -94.89 -15.96
C SER A 660 30.36 -95.07 -16.16
N ARG A 661 29.59 -95.11 -15.06
CA ARG A 661 28.14 -95.30 -15.07
C ARG A 661 27.49 -94.84 -13.77
N LEU A 662 26.20 -94.51 -13.83
CA LEU A 662 25.35 -94.39 -12.66
C LEU A 662 25.10 -95.79 -12.06
N GLU A 663 25.41 -95.97 -10.78
CA GLU A 663 25.28 -97.26 -10.09
C GLU A 663 23.94 -97.39 -9.36
N SER A 664 23.53 -96.36 -8.64
CA SER A 664 22.30 -96.41 -7.86
C SER A 664 21.63 -95.04 -7.72
N LYS A 665 20.31 -95.06 -7.59
CA LYS A 665 19.47 -93.94 -7.19
C LYS A 665 18.71 -94.32 -5.92
N THR A 666 18.73 -93.46 -4.92
CA THR A 666 17.99 -93.64 -3.66
C THR A 666 16.94 -92.55 -3.54
N GLY A 667 15.68 -92.96 -3.32
CA GLY A 667 14.52 -92.07 -3.35
C GLY A 667 14.03 -91.76 -4.77
N GLU A 668 12.89 -91.07 -4.88
CA GLU A 668 12.34 -90.59 -6.16
C GLU A 668 13.11 -89.33 -6.58
N VAL A 669 14.06 -89.49 -7.51
CA VAL A 669 14.93 -88.42 -8.00
C VAL A 669 14.64 -88.16 -9.48
N THR A 670 13.90 -87.09 -9.75
CA THR A 670 13.61 -86.60 -11.11
C THR A 670 14.42 -85.32 -11.35
N LEU A 671 15.42 -85.39 -12.22
CA LEU A 671 16.21 -84.24 -12.64
C LEU A 671 15.69 -83.72 -13.98
N PRO A 672 15.67 -82.38 -14.21
CA PRO A 672 15.24 -81.79 -15.48
C PRO A 672 16.27 -81.98 -16.62
N PHE A 673 17.36 -82.69 -16.35
CA PHE A 673 18.46 -82.96 -17.27
C PHE A 673 19.03 -84.37 -17.01
N PRO A 674 19.80 -84.95 -17.95
CA PRO A 674 20.38 -86.29 -17.78
C PRO A 674 21.24 -86.39 -16.52
N GLU A 675 21.13 -87.48 -15.78
CA GLU A 675 21.77 -87.65 -14.47
C GLU A 675 23.29 -87.51 -14.53
N ASP A 676 23.91 -87.95 -15.63
CA ASP A 676 25.35 -87.81 -15.88
C ASP A 676 25.81 -86.34 -16.01
N SER A 677 24.88 -85.40 -16.17
CA SER A 677 25.16 -83.96 -16.24
C SER A 677 25.16 -83.28 -14.86
N LEU A 678 24.71 -83.97 -13.79
CA LEU A 678 24.60 -83.36 -12.46
C LEU A 678 25.95 -82.98 -11.88
N LEU A 679 26.92 -83.90 -11.85
CA LEU A 679 28.25 -83.61 -11.27
C LEU A 679 28.98 -82.49 -12.04
N PRO A 680 29.04 -82.49 -13.39
CA PRO A 680 29.59 -81.37 -14.15
C PRO A 680 28.88 -80.03 -13.89
N CYS A 681 27.58 -80.06 -13.67
CA CYS A 681 26.75 -78.91 -13.39
C CYS A 681 27.02 -78.35 -11.97
N LEU A 682 27.08 -79.23 -10.96
CA LEU A 682 27.42 -78.87 -9.58
C LEU A 682 28.83 -78.29 -9.44
N ALA A 683 29.77 -78.74 -10.27
CA ALA A 683 31.15 -78.26 -10.25
C ALA A 683 31.33 -76.85 -10.86
N ARG A 684 30.31 -76.30 -11.54
CA ARG A 684 30.36 -74.95 -12.12
C ARG A 684 29.67 -73.95 -11.20
N GLN A 685 30.33 -72.83 -10.94
CA GLN A 685 29.69 -71.71 -10.24
C GLN A 685 28.41 -71.29 -10.99
N SER A 686 27.32 -71.10 -10.24
CA SER A 686 26.07 -70.43 -10.64
C SER A 686 25.09 -71.14 -11.60
N LEU A 687 25.37 -72.34 -12.11
CA LEU A 687 24.54 -72.96 -13.18
C LEU A 687 23.59 -74.09 -12.75
N CYS A 688 23.76 -74.67 -11.56
CA CYS A 688 23.01 -75.88 -11.15
C CYS A 688 21.88 -75.66 -10.13
N ARG A 689 21.60 -74.39 -9.78
CA ARG A 689 20.58 -74.03 -8.78
C ARG A 689 19.15 -74.28 -9.25
#